data_AF-A0A955BGR0-F1
#
_entry.id   AF-A0A955BGR0-F1
#
_cell.length_a   1.000
_cell.length_b   1.000
_cell.length_c   1.000
_cell.angle_alpha   90.00
_cell.angle_beta   90.00
_cell.angle_gamma   90.00
#
_symmetry.space_group_name_H-M   'P 1'
#
loop_
_entity.id
_entity.type
_entity.pdbx_description
1 polymer ?
#
loop_
_entity_poly.entity_id
_entity_poly.type
_entity_poly.pdbx_seq_one_letter_code
_entity_poly.pdbx_strand_id
1 'polypeptide(L)'
;VDNSPEPAWQLATQSVHSLRDLVNSMPLIPDGSLRAALYPRVEPLLNKLPENLAAKSGSAQGDYGRYVRIEIPGRATLTLAEVEVYSDGRNVARRGKATQSSTAHGGDASRAIDGNKSGSYGDGGQTHTPEDNPDPWWELDLGEALPIDKIAIYNRTEGDLGNRLNNFTIKVLDESRNVVFSQEKNPTPKPSVEFALEGGGPAGLVRRAAMNALTSVRGQETQTFERLSSFVTEGTDALAAIRALRRIPRQAWPAEQARPLLDASMALVRKIPTAERTSPAALDVLEFSESLATLLPAEEAKQARAELRELGVRVIRVGTLLERMSYDKETIVVAAGKPVEFLFENSDLMPHNFVILQPGALEEVGLLAEATAQDPKSAERQYVPPSNRILLASRLLQPRDSQKLSFTAPNQPGVYPYVCTYPGHWRRMYGALYVVEDLDGYLADPEGYLAAANLPVRDDLLKDRRPRTEWNFDDLAASLDSLMELGRSYGNGKQMFTVANCVACHKLNDAGQSIGPDLAKLDDKFKPVDILREMLDPSARINEKFQTYVFVTDEGKVITGLILEETPDTVKVIENPLAKTQPIVLKKSEIDSRQKSPVSIMPKGLLDKLTREEIMDLLAYVVARGQAKHAIYQGHHDHGHNH
;
A
#
# COMPACT_ATOMS: atom_id res chain seq x y z
N VAL A 1 -12.31 41.19 -23.80
CA VAL A 1 -12.14 42.40 -24.66
C VAL A 1 -13.37 43.30 -24.55
N ASP A 2 -14.57 42.73 -24.46
CA ASP A 2 -15.86 43.43 -24.31
C ASP A 2 -16.42 43.45 -22.88
N ASN A 3 -15.71 42.84 -21.90
CA ASN A 3 -16.12 42.70 -20.50
C ASN A 3 -17.54 42.10 -20.32
N SER A 4 -17.94 41.21 -21.22
CA SER A 4 -19.23 40.52 -21.16
C SER A 4 -19.04 39.00 -21.30
N PRO A 5 -19.74 38.18 -20.50
CA PRO A 5 -19.76 36.74 -20.72
C PRO A 5 -20.66 36.32 -21.89
N GLU A 6 -21.41 37.25 -22.51
CA GLU A 6 -22.43 36.95 -23.51
C GLU A 6 -21.91 36.15 -24.71
N PRO A 7 -20.85 36.59 -25.42
CA PRO A 7 -20.43 35.88 -26.64
C PRO A 7 -19.91 34.48 -26.32
N ALA A 8 -19.19 34.34 -25.20
CA ALA A 8 -18.71 33.04 -24.73
C ALA A 8 -19.90 32.11 -24.40
N TRP A 9 -20.94 32.62 -23.74
CA TRP A 9 -22.15 31.85 -23.44
C TRP A 9 -22.91 31.41 -24.69
N GLN A 10 -23.06 32.29 -25.68
CA GLN A 10 -23.73 31.95 -26.94
C GLN A 10 -22.99 30.86 -27.73
N LEU A 11 -21.65 30.91 -27.73
CA LEU A 11 -20.82 29.86 -28.33
C LEU A 11 -20.92 28.55 -27.55
N ALA A 12 -20.90 28.64 -26.22
CA ALA A 12 -20.94 27.47 -25.35
C ALA A 12 -22.28 26.72 -25.44
N THR A 13 -23.40 27.43 -25.57
CA THR A 13 -24.75 26.83 -25.66
C THR A 13 -25.04 26.13 -27.00
N GLN A 14 -24.07 26.07 -27.93
CA GLN A 14 -24.22 25.32 -29.19
C GLN A 14 -24.11 23.79 -29.00
N SER A 15 -23.41 23.33 -27.97
CA SER A 15 -23.28 21.91 -27.64
C SER A 15 -23.20 21.67 -26.13
N VAL A 16 -23.56 20.46 -25.68
CA VAL A 16 -23.42 20.04 -24.28
C VAL A 16 -21.95 20.10 -23.83
N HIS A 17 -21.04 19.69 -24.72
CA HIS A 17 -19.60 19.70 -24.46
C HIS A 17 -19.08 21.12 -24.22
N SER A 18 -19.37 22.05 -25.14
CA SER A 18 -18.93 23.45 -25.03
C SER A 18 -19.57 24.16 -23.83
N LEU A 19 -20.84 23.85 -23.52
CA LEU A 19 -21.51 24.39 -22.34
C LEU A 19 -20.84 23.91 -21.06
N ARG A 20 -20.61 22.61 -20.93
CA ARG A 20 -19.88 22.03 -19.80
C ARG A 20 -18.49 22.66 -19.64
N ASP A 21 -17.76 22.82 -20.73
CA ASP A 21 -16.40 23.37 -20.74
C ASP A 21 -16.36 24.82 -20.21
N LEU A 22 -17.24 25.68 -20.73
CA LEU A 22 -17.37 27.06 -20.24
C LEU A 22 -17.72 27.09 -18.74
N VAL A 23 -18.71 26.30 -18.33
CA VAL A 23 -19.18 26.27 -16.94
C VAL A 23 -18.07 25.77 -16.01
N ASN A 24 -17.36 24.69 -16.37
CA ASN A 24 -16.24 24.18 -15.59
C ASN A 24 -15.06 25.15 -15.50
N SER A 25 -14.88 26.01 -16.50
CA SER A 25 -13.84 27.03 -16.54
C SER A 25 -14.18 28.27 -15.73
N MET A 26 -15.42 28.44 -15.29
CA MET A 26 -15.87 29.61 -14.56
C MET A 26 -15.03 29.95 -13.31
N PRO A 27 -14.60 28.99 -12.46
CA PRO A 27 -13.70 29.28 -11.33
C PRO A 27 -12.32 29.81 -11.75
N LEU A 28 -11.91 29.59 -13.00
CA LEU A 28 -10.61 30.04 -13.54
C LEU A 28 -10.67 31.46 -14.11
N ILE A 29 -11.86 32.03 -14.31
CA ILE A 29 -12.04 33.42 -14.74
C ILE A 29 -11.56 34.32 -13.60
N PRO A 30 -10.52 35.17 -13.76
CA PRO A 30 -10.00 35.97 -12.64
C PRO A 30 -10.98 37.05 -12.14
N ASP A 31 -11.72 37.67 -13.07
CA ASP A 31 -12.66 38.76 -12.79
C ASP A 31 -13.93 38.24 -12.10
N GLY A 32 -14.13 38.64 -10.85
CA GLY A 32 -15.30 38.26 -10.06
C GLY A 32 -16.63 38.82 -10.58
N SER A 33 -16.61 39.96 -11.28
CA SER A 33 -17.82 40.56 -11.87
C SER A 33 -18.34 39.73 -13.04
N LEU A 34 -17.42 39.17 -13.86
CA LEU A 34 -17.78 38.26 -14.94
C LEU A 34 -18.33 36.93 -14.41
N ARG A 35 -17.74 36.39 -13.32
CA ARG A 35 -18.29 35.21 -12.63
C ARG A 35 -19.70 35.49 -12.11
N ALA A 36 -19.90 36.64 -11.46
CA ALA A 36 -21.22 37.04 -10.97
C ALA A 36 -22.25 37.20 -12.09
N ALA A 37 -21.87 37.78 -13.23
CA ALA A 37 -22.75 37.93 -14.40
C ALA A 37 -23.18 36.59 -15.03
N LEU A 38 -22.38 35.52 -14.86
CA LEU A 38 -22.72 34.17 -15.31
C LEU A 38 -23.69 33.44 -14.38
N TYR A 39 -23.77 33.81 -13.10
CA TYR A 39 -24.56 33.09 -12.10
C TYR A 39 -26.03 32.86 -12.50
N PRO A 40 -26.82 33.85 -12.99
CA PRO A 40 -28.22 33.64 -13.37
C PRO A 40 -28.43 32.66 -14.52
N ARG A 41 -27.36 32.32 -15.26
CA ARG A 41 -27.39 31.39 -16.38
C ARG A 41 -26.91 30.00 -16.00
N VAL A 42 -25.95 29.94 -15.09
CA VAL A 42 -25.37 28.68 -14.60
C VAL A 42 -26.27 28.03 -13.55
N GLU A 43 -26.93 28.81 -12.70
CA GLU A 43 -27.79 28.27 -11.64
C GLU A 43 -28.94 27.37 -12.17
N PRO A 44 -29.69 27.74 -13.23
CA PRO A 44 -30.73 26.88 -13.79
C PRO A 44 -30.21 25.54 -14.34
N LEU A 45 -28.93 25.47 -14.69
CA LEU A 45 -28.30 24.25 -15.20
C LEU A 45 -28.19 23.15 -14.12
N LEU A 46 -28.35 23.50 -12.85
CA LEU A 46 -28.49 22.50 -11.79
C LEU A 46 -29.70 21.58 -12.01
N ASN A 47 -30.74 22.05 -12.67
CA ASN A 47 -31.99 21.30 -12.81
C ASN A 47 -32.26 20.83 -14.25
N LYS A 48 -31.85 21.61 -15.25
CA LYS A 48 -32.15 21.30 -16.66
C LYS A 48 -31.15 21.91 -17.64
N LEU A 49 -31.03 21.28 -18.80
CA LEU A 49 -30.31 21.87 -19.94
C LEU A 49 -31.11 23.01 -20.59
N PRO A 50 -30.44 23.93 -21.32
CA PRO A 50 -31.08 24.85 -22.24
C PRO A 50 -31.94 24.08 -23.26
N GLU A 51 -33.10 24.62 -23.63
CA GLU A 51 -34.10 23.92 -24.46
C GLU A 51 -33.51 23.42 -25.81
N ASN A 52 -32.65 24.23 -26.42
CA ASN A 52 -31.98 23.89 -27.67
C ASN A 52 -31.00 22.71 -27.55
N LEU A 53 -30.50 22.43 -26.35
CA LEU A 53 -29.63 21.28 -26.05
C LEU A 53 -30.44 20.11 -25.51
N ALA A 54 -31.48 20.35 -24.70
CA ALA A 54 -32.38 19.32 -24.21
C ALA A 54 -33.07 18.58 -25.36
N ALA A 55 -33.53 19.30 -26.38
CA ALA A 55 -34.16 18.71 -27.57
C ALA A 55 -33.19 17.89 -28.46
N LYS A 56 -31.88 18.12 -28.35
CA LYS A 56 -30.83 17.41 -29.09
C LYS A 56 -30.20 16.28 -28.29
N SER A 57 -30.42 16.25 -26.99
CA SER A 57 -29.91 15.22 -26.09
C SER A 57 -30.85 14.03 -26.15
N GLY A 58 -30.45 12.95 -26.82
CA GLY A 58 -31.17 11.68 -26.72
C GLY A 58 -31.24 11.20 -25.26
N SER A 59 -32.11 10.24 -24.97
CA SER A 59 -32.17 9.56 -23.68
C SER A 59 -30.93 8.70 -23.47
N ALA A 60 -29.77 9.31 -23.26
CA ALA A 60 -28.53 8.60 -22.99
C ALA A 60 -28.59 8.00 -21.57
N GLN A 61 -28.29 6.72 -21.51
CA GLN A 61 -28.57 5.79 -20.42
C GLN A 61 -27.32 5.52 -19.56
N GLY A 62 -26.39 6.49 -19.50
CA GLY A 62 -25.10 6.29 -18.85
C GLY A 62 -25.23 6.31 -17.33
N ASP A 63 -25.44 5.16 -16.70
CA ASP A 63 -25.39 4.99 -15.25
C ASP A 63 -23.95 5.14 -14.70
N TYR A 64 -23.83 5.11 -13.37
CA TYR A 64 -22.54 5.04 -12.69
C TYR A 64 -21.80 3.76 -13.09
N GLY A 65 -20.52 3.89 -13.47
CA GLY A 65 -19.65 2.77 -13.81
C GLY A 65 -18.55 2.58 -12.77
N ARG A 66 -18.27 1.34 -12.40
CA ARG A 66 -17.13 0.95 -11.54
C ARG A 66 -16.03 0.27 -12.34
N TYR A 67 -16.41 -0.58 -13.29
CA TYR A 67 -15.45 -1.36 -14.07
C TYR A 67 -15.39 -0.83 -15.50
N VAL A 68 -14.18 -0.63 -16.01
CA VAL A 68 -13.94 -0.36 -17.43
C VAL A 68 -13.21 -1.55 -18.03
N ARG A 69 -13.81 -2.19 -19.02
CA ARG A 69 -13.29 -3.38 -19.66
C ARG A 69 -13.03 -3.15 -21.14
N ILE A 70 -11.85 -3.53 -21.60
CA ILE A 70 -11.44 -3.53 -23.00
C ILE A 70 -11.13 -4.97 -23.37
N GLU A 71 -11.78 -5.48 -24.41
CA GLU A 71 -11.60 -6.87 -24.85
C GLU A 71 -11.58 -6.98 -26.37
N ILE A 72 -10.88 -7.98 -26.89
CA ILE A 72 -10.86 -8.28 -28.32
C ILE A 72 -11.48 -9.67 -28.50
N PRO A 73 -12.66 -9.79 -29.11
CA PRO A 73 -13.27 -11.09 -29.38
C PRO A 73 -12.43 -11.94 -30.33
N GLY A 74 -12.33 -13.24 -30.08
CA GLY A 74 -11.53 -14.17 -30.87
C GLY A 74 -10.07 -14.21 -30.44
N ARG A 75 -9.19 -14.70 -31.32
CA ARG A 75 -7.76 -14.82 -31.01
C ARG A 75 -7.03 -13.54 -31.40
N ALA A 76 -6.36 -12.92 -30.42
CA ALA A 76 -5.66 -11.66 -30.61
C ALA A 76 -4.57 -11.45 -29.55
N THR A 77 -3.76 -10.42 -29.74
CA THR A 77 -2.85 -9.91 -28.72
C THR A 77 -3.39 -8.56 -28.25
N LEU A 78 -3.71 -8.41 -26.97
CA LEU A 78 -4.17 -7.14 -26.42
C LEU A 78 -2.97 -6.38 -25.83
N THR A 79 -2.77 -5.16 -26.36
CA THR A 79 -1.78 -4.20 -25.86
C THR A 79 -2.44 -2.83 -25.75
N LEU A 80 -2.26 -2.18 -24.61
CA LEU A 80 -2.74 -0.83 -24.30
C LEU A 80 -1.57 -0.03 -23.74
N ALA A 81 -1.37 1.19 -24.23
CA ALA A 81 -0.38 2.12 -23.69
C ALA A 81 -0.91 2.85 -22.46
N GLU A 82 -2.11 3.43 -22.55
CA GLU A 82 -2.75 4.09 -21.41
C GLU A 82 -4.27 4.05 -21.59
N VAL A 83 -4.99 3.93 -20.49
CA VAL A 83 -6.44 4.06 -20.39
C VAL A 83 -6.74 5.10 -19.33
N GLU A 84 -7.21 6.26 -19.77
CA GLU A 84 -7.66 7.31 -18.87
C GLU A 84 -9.17 7.25 -18.74
N VAL A 85 -9.66 7.23 -17.50
CA VAL A 85 -11.09 7.30 -17.19
C VAL A 85 -11.33 8.62 -16.50
N TYR A 86 -12.17 9.47 -17.07
CA TYR A 86 -12.47 10.78 -16.52
C TYR A 86 -13.82 10.77 -15.82
N SER A 87 -13.83 11.27 -14.59
CA SER A 87 -15.05 11.57 -13.84
C SER A 87 -14.86 12.92 -13.16
N ASP A 88 -15.85 13.81 -13.29
CA ASP A 88 -15.80 15.19 -12.82
C ASP A 88 -14.54 15.93 -13.32
N GLY A 89 -14.13 15.66 -14.56
CA GLY A 89 -12.96 16.29 -15.19
C GLY A 89 -11.60 15.84 -14.64
N ARG A 90 -11.56 14.83 -13.77
CA ARG A 90 -10.32 14.25 -13.22
C ARG A 90 -10.10 12.86 -13.81
N ASN A 91 -8.86 12.54 -14.17
CA ASN A 91 -8.50 11.15 -14.49
C ASN A 91 -8.50 10.32 -13.20
N VAL A 92 -9.50 9.46 -13.05
CA VAL A 92 -9.70 8.57 -11.90
C VAL A 92 -9.06 7.20 -12.08
N ALA A 93 -8.59 6.86 -13.29
CA ALA A 93 -8.05 5.54 -13.60
C ALA A 93 -6.80 5.19 -12.78
N ARG A 94 -5.93 6.16 -12.53
CA ARG A 94 -4.65 5.97 -11.81
C ARG A 94 -4.79 5.53 -10.35
N ARG A 95 -6.00 5.62 -9.79
CA ARG A 95 -6.30 5.17 -8.42
C ARG A 95 -6.93 3.78 -8.38
N GLY A 96 -7.36 3.28 -9.54
CA GLY A 96 -7.98 1.98 -9.65
C GLY A 96 -6.99 0.84 -9.68
N LYS A 97 -7.51 -0.37 -9.79
CA LYS A 97 -6.75 -1.60 -9.92
C LYS A 97 -7.01 -2.22 -11.29
N ALA A 98 -5.98 -2.28 -12.11
CA ALA A 98 -6.03 -2.94 -13.41
C ALA A 98 -5.69 -4.43 -13.29
N THR A 99 -6.42 -5.25 -14.03
CA THR A 99 -6.17 -6.68 -14.21
C THR A 99 -6.36 -7.05 -15.68
N GLN A 100 -5.81 -8.18 -16.11
CA GLN A 100 -5.98 -8.65 -17.49
C GLN A 100 -6.04 -10.18 -17.52
N SER A 101 -6.56 -10.73 -18.61
CA SER A 101 -6.76 -12.18 -18.78
C SER A 101 -5.48 -13.00 -18.55
N SER A 102 -4.33 -12.41 -18.85
CA SER A 102 -3.02 -13.06 -18.88
C SER A 102 -1.93 -12.02 -19.14
N THR A 103 -0.74 -12.19 -18.55
CA THR A 103 0.40 -11.27 -18.75
C THR A 103 1.53 -11.95 -19.50
N ALA A 104 2.14 -11.24 -20.45
CA ALA A 104 3.35 -11.65 -21.16
C ALA A 104 4.31 -10.47 -21.35
N HIS A 105 5.56 -10.74 -21.69
CA HIS A 105 6.57 -9.73 -22.07
C HIS A 105 6.77 -8.58 -21.07
N GLY A 106 6.48 -8.82 -19.78
CA GLY A 106 6.54 -7.78 -18.74
C GLY A 106 5.43 -6.72 -18.84
N GLY A 107 4.45 -6.88 -19.73
CA GLY A 107 3.36 -5.93 -19.93
C GLY A 107 2.24 -6.08 -18.91
N ASP A 108 2.53 -5.79 -17.64
CA ASP A 108 1.54 -5.86 -16.55
C ASP A 108 0.34 -4.94 -16.77
N ALA A 109 -0.84 -5.38 -16.35
CA ALA A 109 -2.10 -4.64 -16.53
C ALA A 109 -2.04 -3.20 -15.97
N SER A 110 -1.30 -2.98 -14.89
CA SER A 110 -1.16 -1.67 -14.24
C SER A 110 -0.46 -0.62 -15.09
N ARG A 111 0.29 -1.03 -16.13
CA ARG A 111 0.97 -0.10 -17.03
C ARG A 111 0.00 0.80 -17.79
N ALA A 112 -1.16 0.29 -18.18
CA ALA A 112 -2.19 1.10 -18.83
C ALA A 112 -2.86 2.15 -17.93
N ILE A 113 -2.45 2.32 -16.67
CA ILE A 113 -2.93 3.40 -15.79
C ILE A 113 -1.76 4.11 -15.08
N ASP A 114 -0.54 3.95 -15.56
CA ASP A 114 0.67 4.53 -14.95
C ASP A 114 0.91 5.98 -15.39
N GLY A 115 0.20 6.44 -16.43
CA GLY A 115 0.31 7.77 -16.99
C GLY A 115 1.24 7.91 -18.19
N ASN A 116 1.89 6.83 -18.61
CA ASN A 116 2.76 6.79 -19.77
C ASN A 116 1.96 6.53 -21.04
N LYS A 117 1.69 7.61 -21.78
CA LYS A 117 0.92 7.56 -23.04
C LYS A 117 1.75 7.12 -24.25
N SER A 118 2.99 6.68 -24.07
CA SER A 118 3.86 6.35 -25.19
C SER A 118 3.39 5.09 -25.92
N GLY A 119 3.25 5.20 -27.24
CA GLY A 119 2.95 4.06 -28.10
C GLY A 119 4.16 3.16 -28.42
N SER A 120 5.34 3.46 -27.87
CA SER A 120 6.58 2.67 -27.99
C SER A 120 6.68 1.64 -26.86
N TYR A 121 6.93 0.37 -27.18
CA TYR A 121 6.92 -0.70 -26.16
C TYR A 121 8.17 -0.62 -25.27
N GLY A 122 9.29 -0.17 -25.84
CA GLY A 122 10.54 0.04 -25.13
C GLY A 122 10.46 1.12 -24.05
N ASP A 123 9.44 1.96 -24.07
CA ASP A 123 9.23 3.02 -23.07
C ASP A 123 8.59 2.49 -21.78
N GLY A 124 8.28 1.19 -21.72
CA GLY A 124 7.85 0.50 -20.50
C GLY A 124 6.40 0.75 -20.05
N GLY A 125 5.62 1.54 -20.80
CA GLY A 125 4.22 1.90 -20.44
C GLY A 125 3.14 0.94 -20.96
N GLN A 126 3.48 -0.10 -21.72
CA GLN A 126 2.47 -0.92 -22.38
C GLN A 126 2.12 -2.20 -21.64
N THR A 127 0.82 -2.51 -21.59
CA THR A 127 0.28 -3.83 -21.24
C THR A 127 0.50 -4.82 -22.38
N HIS A 128 0.53 -6.11 -22.07
CA HIS A 128 0.70 -7.15 -23.08
C HIS A 128 0.14 -8.51 -22.61
N THR A 129 -0.85 -9.04 -23.33
CA THR A 129 -1.26 -10.46 -23.22
C THR A 129 -0.36 -11.35 -24.08
N PRO A 130 -0.31 -12.68 -23.90
CA PRO A 130 0.37 -13.57 -24.85
C PRO A 130 -0.08 -13.32 -26.29
N GLU A 131 0.79 -13.64 -27.24
CA GLU A 131 0.42 -13.57 -28.65
C GLU A 131 -0.67 -14.60 -29.00
N ASP A 132 -1.60 -14.20 -29.87
CA ASP A 132 -2.68 -15.08 -30.33
C ASP A 132 -3.50 -15.69 -29.17
N ASN A 133 -3.73 -14.92 -28.12
CA ASN A 133 -4.48 -15.34 -26.93
C ASN A 133 -5.99 -15.41 -27.25
N PRO A 134 -6.75 -16.41 -26.77
CA PRO A 134 -8.20 -16.42 -26.93
C PRO A 134 -8.87 -15.37 -26.04
N ASP A 135 -9.75 -14.57 -26.65
CA ASP A 135 -10.60 -13.55 -26.04
C ASP A 135 -9.88 -12.68 -25.00
N PRO A 136 -8.73 -12.06 -25.34
CA PRO A 136 -7.94 -11.30 -24.39
C PRO A 136 -8.73 -10.09 -23.90
N TRP A 137 -8.63 -9.82 -22.60
CA TRP A 137 -9.27 -8.69 -21.96
C TRP A 137 -8.35 -8.00 -20.97
N TRP A 138 -8.57 -6.70 -20.81
CA TRP A 138 -8.04 -5.85 -19.76
C TRP A 138 -9.20 -5.17 -19.05
N GLU A 139 -9.16 -5.10 -17.73
CA GLU A 139 -10.23 -4.54 -16.90
C GLU A 139 -9.66 -3.70 -15.76
N LEU A 140 -10.23 -2.50 -15.60
CA LEU A 140 -9.95 -1.57 -14.52
C LEU A 140 -11.11 -1.53 -13.55
N ASP A 141 -10.85 -1.87 -12.30
CA ASP A 141 -11.74 -1.57 -11.17
C ASP A 141 -11.38 -0.18 -10.62
N LEU A 142 -12.29 0.79 -10.74
CA LEU A 142 -12.11 2.14 -10.20
C LEU A 142 -12.15 2.18 -8.66
N GLY A 143 -12.53 1.07 -8.02
CA GLY A 143 -12.68 0.93 -6.58
C GLY A 143 -14.04 1.39 -6.06
N GLU A 144 -14.75 2.23 -6.81
CA GLU A 144 -16.09 2.72 -6.51
C GLU A 144 -16.85 3.03 -7.80
N ALA A 145 -18.18 3.03 -7.76
CA ALA A 145 -19.01 3.43 -8.89
C ALA A 145 -18.97 4.95 -9.08
N LEU A 146 -18.62 5.42 -10.28
CA LEU A 146 -18.44 6.84 -10.61
C LEU A 146 -19.24 7.22 -11.86
N PRO A 147 -19.69 8.48 -11.98
CA PRO A 147 -20.25 8.97 -13.22
C PRO A 147 -19.10 9.20 -14.22
N ILE A 148 -18.89 8.25 -15.12
CA ILE A 148 -17.79 8.31 -16.09
C ILE A 148 -18.17 9.27 -17.22
N ASP A 149 -17.45 10.38 -17.32
CA ASP A 149 -17.67 11.39 -18.35
C ASP A 149 -17.10 10.93 -19.70
N LYS A 150 -15.88 10.39 -19.68
CA LYS A 150 -15.09 10.06 -20.86
C LYS A 150 -14.08 8.96 -20.54
N ILE A 151 -13.82 8.09 -21.52
CA ILE A 151 -12.70 7.14 -21.49
C ILE A 151 -11.80 7.44 -22.69
N ALA A 152 -10.49 7.62 -22.46
CA ALA A 152 -9.50 7.77 -23.53
C ALA A 152 -8.60 6.53 -23.52
N ILE A 153 -8.40 5.93 -24.70
CA ILE A 153 -7.52 4.77 -24.88
C ILE A 153 -6.38 5.17 -25.79
N TYR A 154 -5.15 5.00 -25.31
CA TYR A 154 -3.91 5.19 -26.05
C TYR A 154 -3.37 3.82 -26.47
N ASN A 155 -3.03 3.71 -27.76
CA ASN A 155 -2.63 2.48 -28.40
C ASN A 155 -1.12 2.43 -28.63
N ARG A 156 -0.61 1.21 -28.85
CA ARG A 156 0.71 0.99 -29.43
C ARG A 156 0.79 1.61 -30.83
N THR A 157 1.90 2.24 -31.17
CA THR A 157 2.08 2.95 -32.46
C THR A 157 3.19 2.40 -33.32
N GLU A 158 3.91 1.38 -32.87
CA GLU A 158 5.06 0.79 -33.57
C GLU A 158 4.64 -0.05 -34.77
N GLY A 159 4.84 0.49 -35.99
CA GLY A 159 4.56 -0.22 -37.24
C GLY A 159 3.13 -0.78 -37.30
N ASP A 160 3.00 -2.03 -37.73
CA ASP A 160 1.70 -2.71 -37.80
C ASP A 160 1.19 -3.24 -36.46
N LEU A 161 2.00 -3.15 -35.38
CA LEU A 161 1.62 -3.68 -34.07
C LEU A 161 0.44 -2.89 -33.45
N GLY A 162 0.28 -1.62 -33.82
CA GLY A 162 -0.90 -0.85 -33.42
C GLY A 162 -2.21 -1.45 -33.93
N ASN A 163 -2.20 -2.18 -35.06
CA ASN A 163 -3.40 -2.81 -35.62
C ASN A 163 -3.90 -4.00 -34.79
N ARG A 164 -3.13 -4.46 -33.78
CA ARG A 164 -3.54 -5.51 -32.85
C ARG A 164 -4.81 -5.14 -32.07
N LEU A 165 -5.00 -3.85 -31.78
CA LEU A 165 -6.19 -3.33 -31.10
C LEU A 165 -7.36 -3.05 -32.08
N ASN A 166 -7.39 -3.66 -33.26
CA ASN A 166 -8.53 -3.52 -34.16
C ASN A 166 -9.72 -4.37 -33.69
N ASN A 167 -10.95 -3.92 -33.97
CA ASN A 167 -12.20 -4.59 -33.62
C ASN A 167 -12.42 -4.81 -32.11
N PHE A 168 -11.74 -4.06 -31.26
CA PHE A 168 -11.91 -4.17 -29.82
C PHE A 168 -13.29 -3.68 -29.36
N THR A 169 -13.71 -4.18 -28.23
CA THR A 169 -14.93 -3.81 -27.52
C THR A 169 -14.55 -3.08 -26.23
N ILE A 170 -15.23 -1.97 -25.96
CA ILE A 170 -15.17 -1.27 -24.67
C ILE A 170 -16.51 -1.49 -23.95
N LYS A 171 -16.45 -1.83 -22.67
CA LYS A 171 -17.60 -1.96 -21.77
C LYS A 171 -17.36 -1.16 -20.51
N VAL A 172 -18.43 -0.60 -19.97
CA VAL A 172 -18.48 -0.14 -18.59
C VAL A 172 -19.52 -0.92 -17.84
N LEU A 173 -19.16 -1.37 -16.65
CA LEU A 173 -20.03 -2.13 -15.77
C LEU A 173 -20.23 -1.41 -14.44
N ASP A 174 -21.44 -1.52 -13.89
CA ASP A 174 -21.77 -1.02 -12.55
C ASP A 174 -21.13 -1.89 -11.45
N GLU A 175 -21.39 -1.55 -10.18
CA GLU A 175 -20.91 -2.31 -9.01
C GLU A 175 -21.41 -3.78 -9.00
N SER A 176 -22.59 -4.04 -9.56
CA SER A 176 -23.17 -5.38 -9.69
C SER A 176 -22.66 -6.12 -10.94
N ARG A 177 -21.71 -5.53 -11.68
CA ARG A 177 -21.17 -6.02 -12.95
C ARG A 177 -22.21 -6.12 -14.07
N ASN A 178 -23.29 -5.34 -14.02
CA ASN A 178 -24.18 -5.16 -15.17
C ASN A 178 -23.52 -4.19 -16.15
N VAL A 179 -23.62 -4.48 -17.45
CA VAL A 179 -23.09 -3.59 -18.49
C VAL A 179 -23.99 -2.35 -18.60
N VAL A 180 -23.44 -1.17 -18.27
CA VAL A 180 -24.11 0.14 -18.35
C VAL A 180 -23.70 0.94 -19.59
N PHE A 181 -22.61 0.55 -20.25
CA PHE A 181 -22.19 1.07 -21.56
C PHE A 181 -21.43 -0.01 -22.32
N SER A 182 -21.63 -0.11 -23.64
CA SER A 182 -20.88 -1.00 -24.51
C SER A 182 -20.76 -0.41 -25.91
N GLN A 183 -19.56 -0.48 -26.49
CA GLN A 183 -19.33 -0.17 -27.89
C GLN A 183 -18.38 -1.20 -28.49
N GLU A 184 -18.84 -1.89 -29.54
CA GLU A 184 -18.14 -3.01 -30.17
C GLU A 184 -17.51 -2.60 -31.52
N LYS A 185 -16.59 -3.45 -32.01
CA LYS A 185 -15.99 -3.33 -33.36
C LYS A 185 -15.32 -1.97 -33.60
N ASN A 186 -14.66 -1.43 -32.58
CA ASN A 186 -13.99 -0.15 -32.69
C ASN A 186 -12.75 -0.27 -33.59
N PRO A 187 -12.48 0.74 -34.44
CA PRO A 187 -11.29 0.75 -35.28
C PRO A 187 -10.03 0.95 -34.44
N THR A 188 -8.88 0.52 -34.98
CA THR A 188 -7.56 0.79 -34.40
C THR A 188 -7.38 2.26 -34.01
N PRO A 189 -7.12 2.60 -32.74
CA PRO A 189 -6.81 3.96 -32.34
C PRO A 189 -5.45 4.42 -32.90
N LYS A 190 -5.36 5.66 -33.39
CA LYS A 190 -4.16 6.23 -34.03
C LYS A 190 -3.90 7.68 -33.58
N PRO A 191 -3.07 7.93 -32.55
CA PRO A 191 -2.58 6.97 -31.56
C PRO A 191 -3.62 6.66 -30.48
N SER A 192 -4.70 7.43 -30.38
CA SER A 192 -5.71 7.28 -29.35
C SER A 192 -7.13 7.46 -29.88
N VAL A 193 -8.10 7.08 -29.06
CA VAL A 193 -9.53 7.28 -29.29
C VAL A 193 -10.19 7.68 -27.97
N GLU A 194 -11.23 8.49 -28.05
CA GLU A 194 -12.03 8.91 -26.91
C GLU A 194 -13.48 8.43 -27.04
N PHE A 195 -14.03 7.92 -25.95
CA PHE A 195 -15.42 7.54 -25.80
C PHE A 195 -16.06 8.50 -24.81
N ALA A 196 -17.07 9.25 -25.25
CA ALA A 196 -17.89 10.08 -24.37
C ALA A 196 -19.03 9.23 -23.80
N LEU A 197 -19.06 9.07 -22.48
CA LEU A 197 -20.05 8.24 -21.78
C LEU A 197 -21.10 9.07 -21.05
N GLU A 198 -20.85 10.36 -20.93
CA GLU A 198 -21.80 11.37 -20.44
C GLU A 198 -22.30 11.16 -18.99
N GLY A 199 -21.65 10.29 -18.19
CA GLY A 199 -21.81 10.13 -16.74
C GLY A 199 -23.15 10.58 -16.13
N GLY A 200 -24.26 9.93 -16.46
CA GLY A 200 -25.62 10.33 -16.05
C GLY A 200 -26.42 11.09 -17.13
N GLY A 201 -25.90 11.13 -18.36
CA GLY A 201 -26.45 11.85 -19.51
C GLY A 201 -26.03 13.34 -19.58
N PRO A 202 -26.32 14.02 -20.70
CA PRO A 202 -25.92 15.40 -20.96
C PRO A 202 -26.25 16.40 -19.84
N ALA A 203 -27.41 16.22 -19.21
CA ALA A 203 -27.84 17.07 -18.09
C ALA A 203 -27.00 16.85 -16.83
N GLY A 204 -26.61 15.62 -16.52
CA GLY A 204 -25.77 15.29 -15.36
C GLY A 204 -24.37 15.90 -15.47
N LEU A 205 -23.75 15.79 -16.66
CA LEU A 205 -22.46 16.43 -16.94
C LEU A 205 -22.46 17.93 -16.65
N VAL A 206 -23.45 18.64 -17.20
CA VAL A 206 -23.54 20.09 -17.09
C VAL A 206 -23.96 20.49 -15.67
N ARG A 207 -24.83 19.72 -15.02
CA ARG A 207 -25.23 19.93 -13.63
C ARG A 207 -24.03 19.85 -12.68
N ARG A 208 -23.22 18.79 -12.73
CA ARG A 208 -22.03 18.67 -11.87
C ARG A 208 -21.00 19.77 -12.13
N ALA A 209 -20.84 20.18 -13.40
CA ALA A 209 -20.03 21.35 -13.74
C ALA A 209 -20.59 22.63 -13.09
N ALA A 210 -21.91 22.84 -13.17
CA ALA A 210 -22.58 23.98 -12.55
C ALA A 210 -22.44 23.99 -11.03
N MET A 211 -22.57 22.83 -10.36
CA MET A 211 -22.34 22.71 -8.91
C MET A 211 -20.98 23.27 -8.52
N ASN A 212 -19.93 22.89 -9.24
CA ASN A 212 -18.60 23.42 -9.01
C ASN A 212 -18.50 24.93 -9.33
N ALA A 213 -18.99 25.34 -10.50
CA ALA A 213 -18.90 26.72 -10.98
C ALA A 213 -19.52 27.74 -10.01
N LEU A 214 -20.72 27.45 -9.48
CA LEU A 214 -21.47 28.35 -8.61
C LEU A 214 -20.72 28.66 -7.30
N THR A 215 -19.91 27.71 -6.80
CA THR A 215 -19.10 27.91 -5.57
C THR A 215 -18.03 29.00 -5.71
N SER A 216 -17.73 29.45 -6.94
CA SER A 216 -16.75 30.49 -7.22
C SER A 216 -17.32 31.92 -7.27
N VAL A 217 -18.63 32.09 -7.08
CA VAL A 217 -19.33 33.39 -7.13
C VAL A 217 -19.45 34.02 -5.75
N ARG A 218 -18.80 35.17 -5.56
CA ARG A 218 -18.87 35.94 -4.32
C ARG A 218 -20.25 36.57 -4.13
N GLY A 219 -20.72 36.59 -2.90
CA GLY A 219 -22.04 37.12 -2.50
C GLY A 219 -23.19 36.13 -2.73
N GLN A 220 -22.93 34.94 -3.28
CA GLN A 220 -23.93 33.90 -3.53
C GLN A 220 -23.68 32.63 -2.72
N GLU A 221 -22.72 32.66 -1.78
CA GLU A 221 -22.26 31.49 -1.04
C GLU A 221 -23.40 30.76 -0.30
N THR A 222 -24.21 31.49 0.48
CA THR A 222 -25.33 30.92 1.25
C THR A 222 -26.42 30.34 0.35
N GLN A 223 -26.84 31.09 -0.67
CA GLN A 223 -27.85 30.61 -1.62
C GLN A 223 -27.35 29.38 -2.40
N THR A 224 -26.08 29.39 -2.82
CA THR A 224 -25.46 28.25 -3.49
C THR A 224 -25.43 27.05 -2.56
N PHE A 225 -25.07 27.23 -1.29
CA PHE A 225 -25.06 26.16 -0.30
C PHE A 225 -26.44 25.52 -0.16
N GLU A 226 -27.50 26.31 0.03
CA GLU A 226 -28.88 25.81 0.13
C GLU A 226 -29.31 25.02 -1.12
N ARG A 227 -29.03 25.54 -2.32
CA ARG A 227 -29.36 24.86 -3.58
C ARG A 227 -28.63 23.54 -3.75
N LEU A 228 -27.34 23.50 -3.40
CA LEU A 228 -26.55 22.27 -3.51
C LEU A 228 -26.90 21.25 -2.42
N SER A 229 -27.49 21.68 -1.31
CA SER A 229 -27.90 20.81 -0.21
C SER A 229 -29.01 19.84 -0.59
N SER A 230 -29.93 20.24 -1.49
CA SER A 230 -31.01 19.37 -1.96
C SER A 230 -30.45 18.14 -2.70
N PHE A 231 -29.40 18.30 -3.51
CA PHE A 231 -28.77 17.20 -4.23
C PHE A 231 -28.15 16.14 -3.32
N VAL A 232 -27.65 16.56 -2.15
CA VAL A 232 -27.16 15.61 -1.12
C VAL A 232 -28.32 14.86 -0.47
N THR A 233 -29.37 15.58 -0.07
CA THR A 233 -30.52 15.00 0.65
C THR A 233 -31.42 14.12 -0.23
N GLU A 234 -31.57 14.47 -1.51
CA GLU A 234 -32.29 13.70 -2.52
C GLU A 234 -31.47 12.52 -3.08
N GLY A 235 -30.15 12.53 -2.89
CA GLY A 235 -29.24 11.50 -3.37
C GLY A 235 -28.83 11.62 -4.85
N THR A 236 -29.21 12.70 -5.53
CA THR A 236 -28.86 12.95 -6.94
C THR A 236 -27.51 13.65 -7.05
N ASP A 237 -26.49 13.02 -7.65
CA ASP A 237 -25.12 13.55 -7.71
C ASP A 237 -24.55 13.97 -6.34
N ALA A 238 -24.98 13.30 -5.26
CA ALA A 238 -24.68 13.69 -3.89
C ALA A 238 -23.17 13.88 -3.61
N LEU A 239 -22.31 13.02 -4.17
CA LEU A 239 -20.86 13.15 -4.03
C LEU A 239 -20.30 14.43 -4.68
N ALA A 240 -20.80 14.80 -5.87
CA ALA A 240 -20.39 16.03 -6.54
C ALA A 240 -20.89 17.26 -5.79
N ALA A 241 -22.13 17.21 -5.28
CA ALA A 241 -22.69 18.26 -4.43
C ALA A 241 -21.88 18.44 -3.14
N ILE A 242 -21.53 17.36 -2.41
CA ILE A 242 -20.69 17.41 -1.21
C ILE A 242 -19.32 18.05 -1.52
N ARG A 243 -18.66 17.63 -2.60
CA ARG A 243 -17.37 18.20 -3.03
C ARG A 243 -17.47 19.69 -3.36
N ALA A 244 -18.59 20.13 -3.93
CA ALA A 244 -18.84 21.54 -4.20
C ALA A 244 -19.13 22.32 -2.90
N LEU A 245 -20.00 21.81 -2.03
CA LEU A 245 -20.34 22.41 -0.73
C LEU A 245 -19.10 22.66 0.14
N ARG A 246 -18.15 21.71 0.17
CA ARG A 246 -16.87 21.85 0.89
C ARG A 246 -16.00 23.03 0.43
N ARG A 247 -16.21 23.56 -0.78
CA ARG A 247 -15.48 24.74 -1.29
C ARG A 247 -16.08 26.06 -0.81
N ILE A 248 -17.33 26.03 -0.36
CA ILE A 248 -18.02 27.21 0.15
C ILE A 248 -17.44 27.52 1.54
N PRO A 249 -17.06 28.77 1.84
CA PRO A 249 -16.56 29.15 3.16
C PRO A 249 -17.55 28.80 4.27
N ARG A 250 -17.06 28.22 5.36
CA ARG A 250 -17.88 27.68 6.46
C ARG A 250 -18.79 28.71 7.13
N GLN A 251 -18.40 29.99 7.16
CA GLN A 251 -19.25 31.06 7.68
C GLN A 251 -20.53 31.29 6.87
N ALA A 252 -20.61 30.79 5.63
CA ALA A 252 -21.78 30.89 4.77
C ALA A 252 -22.69 29.65 4.83
N TRP A 253 -22.35 28.66 5.65
CA TRP A 253 -23.14 27.43 5.80
C TRP A 253 -24.28 27.69 6.78
N PRO A 254 -25.55 27.61 6.35
CA PRO A 254 -26.68 27.81 7.25
C PRO A 254 -26.76 26.68 8.30
N ALA A 255 -26.91 27.04 9.57
CA ALA A 255 -26.91 26.08 10.67
C ALA A 255 -28.10 25.11 10.60
N GLU A 256 -29.24 25.58 10.08
CA GLU A 256 -30.45 24.80 9.86
C GLU A 256 -30.29 23.69 8.82
N GLN A 257 -29.33 23.83 7.90
CA GLN A 257 -29.02 22.80 6.90
C GLN A 257 -28.11 21.70 7.48
N ALA A 258 -27.45 21.94 8.63
CA ALA A 258 -26.42 21.06 9.14
C ALA A 258 -26.95 19.66 9.48
N ARG A 259 -28.08 19.56 10.18
CA ARG A 259 -28.64 18.27 10.61
C ARG A 259 -29.14 17.42 9.43
N PRO A 260 -30.01 17.93 8.52
CA PRO A 260 -30.46 17.14 7.37
C PRO A 260 -29.33 16.66 6.47
N LEU A 261 -28.32 17.51 6.24
CA LEU A 261 -27.15 17.15 5.43
C LEU A 261 -26.28 16.10 6.11
N LEU A 262 -26.10 16.19 7.43
CA LEU A 262 -25.33 15.23 8.19
C LEU A 262 -26.00 13.85 8.12
N ASP A 263 -27.31 13.78 8.32
CA ASP A 263 -28.07 12.54 8.25
C ASP A 263 -28.00 11.90 6.85
N ALA A 264 -28.16 12.71 5.79
CA ALA A 264 -28.02 12.24 4.41
C ALA A 264 -26.59 11.75 4.10
N SER A 265 -25.57 12.47 4.58
CA SER A 265 -24.16 12.11 4.38
C SER A 265 -23.80 10.83 5.14
N MET A 266 -24.26 10.66 6.38
CA MET A 266 -24.07 9.42 7.13
C MET A 266 -24.80 8.23 6.49
N ALA A 267 -26.01 8.45 5.94
CA ALA A 267 -26.71 7.43 5.18
C ALA A 267 -25.95 7.03 3.90
N LEU A 268 -25.26 7.97 3.26
CA LEU A 268 -24.39 7.68 2.11
C LEU A 268 -23.19 6.83 2.53
N VAL A 269 -22.48 7.19 3.61
CA VAL A 269 -21.34 6.38 4.11
C VAL A 269 -21.76 4.97 4.49
N ARG A 270 -22.95 4.78 5.08
CA ARG A 270 -23.48 3.46 5.41
C ARG A 270 -23.68 2.55 4.20
N LYS A 271 -23.99 3.12 3.03
CA LYS A 271 -24.12 2.38 1.77
C LYS A 271 -22.78 1.97 1.17
N ILE A 272 -21.69 2.65 1.54
CA ILE A 272 -20.34 2.32 1.07
C ILE A 272 -19.86 1.06 1.81
N PRO A 273 -19.44 0.00 1.10
CA PRO A 273 -18.83 -1.18 1.71
C PRO A 273 -17.69 -0.78 2.64
N THR A 274 -17.58 -1.43 3.80
CA THR A 274 -16.60 -1.04 4.82
C THR A 274 -15.17 -1.01 4.29
N ALA A 275 -14.79 -1.93 3.41
CA ALA A 275 -13.47 -1.96 2.77
C ALA A 275 -13.18 -0.74 1.89
N GLU A 276 -14.21 -0.02 1.44
CA GLU A 276 -14.12 1.14 0.55
C GLU A 276 -14.31 2.47 1.30
N ARG A 277 -14.55 2.45 2.62
CA ARG A 277 -14.77 3.68 3.41
C ARG A 277 -13.51 4.53 3.61
N THR A 278 -12.36 4.05 3.16
CA THR A 278 -11.09 4.79 3.08
C THR A 278 -10.82 5.32 1.66
N SER A 279 -11.77 5.18 0.73
CA SER A 279 -11.69 5.76 -0.62
C SER A 279 -11.71 7.29 -0.52
N PRO A 280 -11.14 8.01 -1.51
CA PRO A 280 -11.24 9.46 -1.57
C PRO A 280 -12.67 9.99 -1.47
N ALA A 281 -13.67 9.33 -2.09
CA ALA A 281 -15.05 9.78 -2.00
C ALA A 281 -15.65 9.54 -0.61
N ALA A 282 -15.41 8.38 0.00
CA ALA A 282 -15.87 8.11 1.36
C ALA A 282 -15.26 9.10 2.37
N LEU A 283 -13.96 9.40 2.23
CA LEU A 283 -13.28 10.41 3.05
C LEU A 283 -13.84 11.82 2.82
N ASP A 284 -14.15 12.20 1.57
CA ASP A 284 -14.80 13.47 1.27
C ASP A 284 -16.13 13.62 2.03
N VAL A 285 -16.93 12.55 2.10
CA VAL A 285 -18.23 12.53 2.81
C VAL A 285 -18.05 12.55 4.33
N LEU A 286 -17.12 11.76 4.87
CA LEU A 286 -16.84 11.71 6.31
C LEU A 286 -16.32 13.07 6.82
N GLU A 287 -15.39 13.70 6.11
CA GLU A 287 -14.85 15.03 6.48
C GLU A 287 -15.91 16.13 6.39
N PHE A 288 -16.78 16.06 5.36
CA PHE A 288 -17.93 16.95 5.28
C PHE A 288 -18.87 16.76 6.46
N SER A 289 -19.18 15.51 6.81
CA SER A 289 -20.03 15.16 7.95
C SER A 289 -19.46 15.66 9.28
N GLU A 290 -18.15 15.48 9.52
CA GLU A 290 -17.46 16.04 10.69
C GLU A 290 -17.58 17.57 10.75
N SER A 291 -17.43 18.23 9.59
CA SER A 291 -17.59 19.68 9.48
C SER A 291 -19.02 20.12 9.80
N LEU A 292 -20.05 19.41 9.33
CA LEU A 292 -21.45 19.70 9.64
C LEU A 292 -21.76 19.47 11.13
N ALA A 293 -21.22 18.41 11.73
CA ALA A 293 -21.42 18.10 13.15
C ALA A 293 -20.96 19.26 14.06
N THR A 294 -20.00 20.07 13.62
CA THR A 294 -19.55 21.24 14.39
C THR A 294 -20.53 22.41 14.43
N LEU A 295 -21.51 22.44 13.52
CA LEU A 295 -22.54 23.48 13.46
C LEU A 295 -23.75 23.12 14.35
N LEU A 296 -23.80 21.89 14.87
CA LEU A 296 -24.85 21.41 15.76
C LEU A 296 -24.63 21.86 17.21
N PRO A 297 -25.69 21.88 18.04
CA PRO A 297 -25.56 22.04 19.49
C PRO A 297 -24.63 20.99 20.11
N ALA A 298 -23.99 21.32 21.24
CA ALA A 298 -22.89 20.54 21.82
C ALA A 298 -23.21 19.04 22.03
N GLU A 299 -24.39 18.72 22.56
CA GLU A 299 -24.79 17.32 22.80
C GLU A 299 -25.04 16.55 21.49
N GLU A 300 -25.70 17.18 20.51
CA GLU A 300 -25.92 16.58 19.19
C GLU A 300 -24.61 16.39 18.43
N ALA A 301 -23.72 17.38 18.49
CA ALA A 301 -22.38 17.30 17.91
C ALA A 301 -21.57 16.15 18.51
N LYS A 302 -21.68 15.92 19.83
CA LYS A 302 -21.02 14.80 20.51
C LYS A 302 -21.55 13.45 20.02
N GLN A 303 -22.87 13.30 19.90
CA GLN A 303 -23.49 12.07 19.39
C GLN A 303 -23.10 11.81 17.93
N ALA A 304 -23.18 12.84 17.08
CA ALA A 304 -22.79 12.77 15.67
C ALA A 304 -21.33 12.33 15.49
N ARG A 305 -20.40 12.90 16.25
CA ARG A 305 -18.98 12.50 16.19
C ARG A 305 -18.75 11.06 16.64
N ALA A 306 -19.49 10.58 17.63
CA ALA A 306 -19.42 9.18 18.03
C ALA A 306 -19.89 8.27 16.89
N GLU A 307 -21.00 8.61 16.24
CA GLU A 307 -21.52 7.87 15.09
C GLU A 307 -20.56 7.90 13.88
N LEU A 308 -19.94 9.04 13.59
CA LEU A 308 -18.96 9.18 12.51
C LEU A 308 -17.69 8.36 12.77
N ARG A 309 -17.21 8.31 14.02
CA ARG A 309 -16.11 7.41 14.42
C ARG A 309 -16.46 5.95 14.20
N GLU A 310 -17.71 5.58 14.48
CA GLU A 310 -18.23 4.22 14.28
C GLU A 310 -18.39 3.85 12.79
N LEU A 311 -18.72 4.84 11.95
CA LEU A 311 -18.82 4.64 10.50
C LEU A 311 -17.46 4.61 9.81
N GLY A 312 -16.51 5.41 10.30
CA GLY A 312 -15.15 5.51 9.78
C GLY A 312 -14.35 4.22 9.96
N VAL A 313 -13.32 4.06 9.12
CA VAL A 313 -12.36 2.97 9.22
C VAL A 313 -11.03 3.54 9.65
N ARG A 314 -10.50 3.04 10.76
CA ARG A 314 -9.19 3.49 11.25
C ARG A 314 -8.10 2.95 10.33
N VAL A 315 -7.23 3.84 9.84
CA VAL A 315 -6.05 3.47 9.05
C VAL A 315 -4.83 3.40 9.98
N ILE A 316 -4.14 2.27 10.00
CA ILE A 316 -2.90 2.06 10.77
C ILE A 316 -1.77 1.83 9.78
N ARG A 317 -0.80 2.74 9.75
CA ARG A 317 0.44 2.55 8.97
C ARG A 317 1.36 1.58 9.71
N VAL A 318 1.90 0.60 9.00
CA VAL A 318 2.91 -0.34 9.49
C VAL A 318 4.07 -0.29 8.51
N GLY A 319 5.23 0.13 8.97
CA GLY A 319 6.47 0.18 8.19
C GLY A 319 7.42 -0.95 8.53
N THR A 320 8.49 -1.06 7.75
CA THR A 320 9.67 -1.87 8.08
C THR A 320 10.84 -0.97 8.47
N LEU A 321 11.69 -1.45 9.39
CA LEU A 321 12.91 -0.75 9.80
C LEU A 321 14.09 -1.22 8.96
N LEU A 322 14.75 -0.27 8.28
CA LEU A 322 15.88 -0.50 7.39
C LEU A 322 16.98 -1.37 8.06
N GLU A 323 17.37 -2.45 7.41
CA GLU A 323 18.36 -3.47 7.83
C GLU A 323 18.02 -4.26 9.11
N ARG A 324 16.93 -3.96 9.82
CA ARG A 324 16.65 -4.58 11.13
C ARG A 324 15.80 -5.84 11.05
N MET A 325 15.16 -6.10 9.90
CA MET A 325 14.20 -7.19 9.72
C MET A 325 13.15 -7.16 10.84
N SER A 326 12.52 -6.01 11.00
CA SER A 326 11.54 -5.72 12.06
C SER A 326 10.50 -4.74 11.53
N TYR A 327 9.28 -4.85 12.04
CA TYR A 327 8.27 -3.82 11.84
C TYR A 327 8.61 -2.58 12.68
N ASP A 328 8.18 -1.41 12.24
CA ASP A 328 8.31 -0.15 12.98
C ASP A 328 7.39 -0.07 14.23
N LYS A 329 6.43 -1.01 14.31
CA LYS A 329 5.52 -1.19 15.45
C LYS A 329 5.68 -2.61 15.97
N GLU A 330 5.90 -2.74 17.26
CA GLU A 330 5.87 -4.02 17.97
C GLU A 330 4.50 -4.32 18.58
N THR A 331 3.71 -3.27 18.80
CA THR A 331 2.37 -3.35 19.37
C THR A 331 1.41 -2.48 18.57
N ILE A 332 0.29 -3.07 18.20
CA ILE A 332 -0.84 -2.42 17.56
C ILE A 332 -2.06 -2.73 18.43
N VAL A 333 -2.96 -1.76 18.64
CA VAL A 333 -4.19 -1.99 19.40
C VAL A 333 -5.39 -1.55 18.59
N VAL A 334 -6.42 -2.38 18.53
CA VAL A 334 -7.67 -2.15 17.79
C VAL A 334 -8.88 -2.55 18.64
N ALA A 335 -10.04 -1.96 18.37
CA ALA A 335 -11.29 -2.33 19.01
C ALA A 335 -11.84 -3.64 18.42
N ALA A 336 -12.37 -4.52 19.28
CA ALA A 336 -12.98 -5.79 18.89
C ALA A 336 -14.16 -5.58 17.92
N GLY A 337 -14.23 -6.41 16.88
CA GLY A 337 -15.30 -6.38 15.87
C GLY A 337 -15.29 -5.17 14.93
N LYS A 338 -14.38 -4.19 15.13
CA LYS A 338 -14.34 -2.98 14.31
C LYS A 338 -13.49 -3.17 13.04
N PRO A 339 -13.86 -2.53 11.93
CA PRO A 339 -13.01 -2.49 10.75
C PRO A 339 -11.78 -1.61 10.95
N VAL A 340 -10.67 -2.05 10.37
CA VAL A 340 -9.38 -1.38 10.36
C VAL A 340 -8.73 -1.60 8.98
N GLU A 341 -8.02 -0.60 8.48
CA GLU A 341 -7.18 -0.72 7.29
C GLU A 341 -5.71 -0.62 7.70
N PHE A 342 -4.90 -1.56 7.27
CA PHE A 342 -3.45 -1.49 7.41
C PHE A 342 -2.83 -0.95 6.12
N LEU A 343 -2.04 0.11 6.22
CA LEU A 343 -1.14 0.54 5.14
C LEU A 343 0.24 -0.03 5.47
N PHE A 344 0.57 -1.16 4.85
CA PHE A 344 1.88 -1.78 5.00
C PHE A 344 2.86 -1.19 3.98
N GLU A 345 3.99 -0.67 4.46
CA GLU A 345 5.03 -0.02 3.64
C GLU A 345 6.37 -0.71 3.87
N ASN A 346 7.03 -1.14 2.80
CA ASN A 346 8.38 -1.68 2.91
C ASN A 346 9.43 -0.59 2.66
N SER A 347 9.98 -0.04 3.75
CA SER A 347 11.09 0.92 3.73
C SER A 347 12.47 0.25 3.80
N ASP A 348 12.52 -1.08 3.83
CA ASP A 348 13.74 -1.87 3.88
C ASP A 348 14.22 -2.23 2.47
N LEU A 349 15.47 -2.69 2.34
CA LEU A 349 16.04 -3.14 1.07
C LEU A 349 15.73 -4.61 0.76
N MET A 350 15.22 -5.37 1.73
CA MET A 350 14.79 -6.75 1.50
C MET A 350 13.26 -6.84 1.43
N PRO A 351 12.70 -7.83 0.70
CA PRO A 351 11.27 -8.02 0.64
C PRO A 351 10.67 -8.48 1.96
N HIS A 352 9.45 -8.02 2.26
CA HIS A 352 8.71 -8.40 3.47
C HIS A 352 7.23 -8.57 3.19
N ASN A 353 6.56 -9.41 3.97
CA ASN A 353 5.11 -9.49 4.01
C ASN A 353 4.59 -9.22 5.43
N PHE A 354 3.28 -9.03 5.57
CA PHE A 354 2.59 -8.75 6.82
C PHE A 354 1.40 -9.70 6.95
N VAL A 355 1.46 -10.58 7.94
CA VAL A 355 0.46 -11.64 8.14
C VAL A 355 -0.05 -11.61 9.57
N ILE A 356 -1.37 -11.50 9.77
CA ILE A 356 -2.00 -11.57 11.10
C ILE A 356 -2.51 -12.99 11.32
N LEU A 357 -2.26 -13.57 12.50
CA LEU A 357 -2.63 -14.95 12.82
C LEU A 357 -3.56 -15.02 14.04
N GLN A 358 -4.18 -16.18 14.21
CA GLN A 358 -4.90 -16.53 15.43
C GLN A 358 -3.93 -16.65 16.63
N PRO A 359 -4.39 -16.42 17.88
CA PRO A 359 -3.55 -16.54 19.07
C PRO A 359 -2.96 -17.95 19.22
N GLY A 360 -1.67 -18.03 19.54
CA GLY A 360 -0.92 -19.29 19.70
C GLY A 360 -0.52 -19.95 18.38
N ALA A 361 -0.54 -19.23 17.25
CA ALA A 361 -0.22 -19.78 15.92
C ALA A 361 1.15 -19.34 15.38
N LEU A 362 1.86 -18.42 16.05
CA LEU A 362 3.06 -17.78 15.50
C LEU A 362 4.14 -18.80 15.15
N GLU A 363 4.52 -19.66 16.08
CA GLU A 363 5.57 -20.65 15.85
C GLU A 363 5.14 -21.72 14.84
N GLU A 364 3.91 -22.22 14.93
CA GLU A 364 3.35 -23.20 14.00
C GLU A 364 3.40 -22.69 12.55
N VAL A 365 2.89 -21.48 12.31
CA VAL A 365 2.84 -20.86 10.98
C VAL A 365 4.24 -20.45 10.51
N GLY A 366 5.10 -19.98 11.41
CA GLY A 366 6.49 -19.65 11.11
C GLY A 366 7.29 -20.86 10.64
N LEU A 367 7.20 -21.98 11.35
CA LEU A 367 7.81 -23.25 10.95
C LEU A 367 7.24 -23.76 9.62
N LEU A 368 5.94 -23.61 9.40
CA LEU A 368 5.31 -23.98 8.14
C LEU A 368 5.80 -23.10 6.98
N ALA A 369 6.01 -21.79 7.20
CA ALA A 369 6.58 -20.90 6.21
C ALA A 369 7.99 -21.36 5.79
N GLU A 370 8.81 -21.82 6.73
CA GLU A 370 10.13 -22.39 6.42
C GLU A 370 10.06 -23.72 5.67
N ALA A 371 9.18 -24.62 6.13
CA ALA A 371 9.01 -25.93 5.50
C ALA A 371 8.51 -25.80 4.06
N THR A 372 7.66 -24.81 3.80
CA THR A 372 7.06 -24.56 2.47
C THR A 372 7.88 -23.60 1.62
N ALA A 373 8.89 -22.91 2.16
CA ALA A 373 9.75 -21.98 1.42
C ALA A 373 10.44 -22.60 0.19
N GLN A 374 10.53 -23.93 0.15
CA GLN A 374 11.17 -24.71 -0.91
C GLN A 374 10.18 -25.16 -2.01
N ASP A 375 8.87 -25.01 -1.79
CA ASP A 375 7.86 -25.29 -2.82
C ASP A 375 7.98 -24.26 -3.95
N PRO A 376 8.13 -24.66 -5.22
CA PRO A 376 8.14 -23.75 -6.36
C PRO A 376 6.96 -22.77 -6.40
N LYS A 377 5.80 -23.16 -5.84
CA LYS A 377 4.59 -22.33 -5.77
C LYS A 377 4.60 -21.31 -4.62
N SER A 378 5.62 -21.30 -3.76
CA SER A 378 5.67 -20.35 -2.64
C SER A 378 5.80 -18.90 -3.09
N ALA A 379 6.50 -18.64 -4.20
CA ALA A 379 6.55 -17.30 -4.79
C ALA A 379 5.16 -16.83 -5.27
N GLU A 380 4.38 -17.71 -5.92
CA GLU A 380 3.01 -17.42 -6.35
C GLU A 380 2.11 -17.08 -5.15
N ARG A 381 2.29 -17.80 -4.04
CA ARG A 381 1.60 -17.55 -2.76
C ARG A 381 2.17 -16.37 -1.97
N GLN A 382 3.09 -15.59 -2.52
CA GLN A 382 3.70 -14.44 -1.84
C GLN A 382 4.40 -14.83 -0.53
N TYR A 383 4.91 -16.07 -0.48
CA TYR A 383 5.51 -16.72 0.68
C TYR A 383 4.60 -16.81 1.91
N VAL A 384 3.29 -16.73 1.69
CA VAL A 384 2.28 -17.00 2.72
C VAL A 384 2.01 -18.52 2.73
N PRO A 385 2.27 -19.23 3.84
CA PRO A 385 2.05 -20.68 3.90
C PRO A 385 0.55 -21.00 3.91
N PRO A 386 0.13 -22.15 3.37
CA PRO A 386 -1.27 -22.58 3.41
C PRO A 386 -1.68 -22.97 4.84
N SER A 387 -2.28 -22.05 5.59
CA SER A 387 -2.78 -22.29 6.94
C SER A 387 -4.14 -21.64 7.16
N ASN A 388 -5.03 -22.35 7.86
CA ASN A 388 -6.33 -21.84 8.31
C ASN A 388 -6.24 -20.96 9.57
N ARG A 389 -5.04 -20.79 10.13
CA ARG A 389 -4.75 -19.94 11.30
C ARG A 389 -4.40 -18.50 10.89
N ILE A 390 -4.29 -18.23 9.59
CA ILE A 390 -4.02 -16.90 9.02
C ILE A 390 -5.34 -16.13 8.90
N LEU A 391 -5.38 -14.92 9.44
CA LEU A 391 -6.55 -14.02 9.44
C LEU A 391 -6.45 -12.93 8.38
N LEU A 392 -5.22 -12.49 8.05
CA LEU A 392 -4.93 -11.48 7.04
C LEU A 392 -3.53 -11.75 6.49
N ALA A 393 -3.33 -11.51 5.20
CA ALA A 393 -2.00 -11.56 4.60
C ALA A 393 -1.83 -10.48 3.51
N SER A 394 -0.66 -9.85 3.50
CA SER A 394 -0.21 -9.01 2.39
C SER A 394 0.42 -9.85 1.28
N ARG A 395 0.62 -9.22 0.11
CA ARG A 395 1.60 -9.70 -0.87
C ARG A 395 3.02 -9.49 -0.35
N LEU A 396 4.01 -10.07 -1.02
CA LEU A 396 5.41 -9.79 -0.72
C LEU A 396 5.73 -8.41 -1.29
N LEU A 397 5.97 -7.44 -0.40
CA LEU A 397 6.32 -6.08 -0.80
C LEU A 397 7.81 -5.99 -1.10
N GLN A 398 8.13 -5.55 -2.30
CA GLN A 398 9.48 -5.17 -2.70
C GLN A 398 9.91 -3.88 -2.00
N PRO A 399 11.20 -3.51 -2.00
CA PRO A 399 11.65 -2.24 -1.46
C PRO A 399 10.87 -1.05 -2.05
N ARG A 400 10.49 -0.10 -1.18
CA ARG A 400 9.69 1.11 -1.50
C ARG A 400 8.25 0.84 -1.95
N ASP A 401 7.81 -0.41 -1.85
CA ASP A 401 6.46 -0.78 -2.20
C ASP A 401 5.50 -0.65 -1.01
N SER A 402 4.20 -0.55 -1.30
CA SER A 402 3.16 -0.43 -0.27
C SER A 402 1.89 -1.20 -0.65
N GLN A 403 1.10 -1.57 0.36
CA GLN A 403 -0.20 -2.18 0.16
C GLN A 403 -1.17 -1.78 1.27
N LYS A 404 -2.40 -1.45 0.87
CA LYS A 404 -3.55 -1.34 1.77
C LYS A 404 -4.22 -2.70 1.99
N LEU A 405 -4.57 -3.00 3.22
CA LEU A 405 -5.19 -4.26 3.64
C LEU A 405 -6.40 -3.96 4.53
N SER A 406 -7.60 -4.25 4.05
CA SER A 406 -8.81 -4.16 4.86
C SER A 406 -8.92 -5.37 5.79
N PHE A 407 -9.20 -5.14 7.05
CA PHE A 407 -9.31 -6.16 8.08
C PHE A 407 -10.45 -5.82 9.03
N THR A 408 -11.25 -6.82 9.42
CA THR A 408 -12.21 -6.66 10.52
C THR A 408 -11.61 -7.32 11.74
N ALA A 409 -11.35 -6.53 12.79
CA ALA A 409 -10.81 -7.07 14.03
C ALA A 409 -11.73 -8.19 14.56
N PRO A 410 -11.16 -9.31 15.04
CA PRO A 410 -11.95 -10.36 15.67
C PRO A 410 -12.86 -9.81 16.77
N ASN A 411 -14.04 -10.41 16.94
CA ASN A 411 -14.94 -10.04 18.04
C ASN A 411 -14.40 -10.46 19.41
N GLN A 412 -13.52 -11.46 19.46
CA GLN A 412 -12.93 -11.95 20.69
C GLN A 412 -11.70 -11.10 21.06
N PRO A 413 -11.72 -10.39 22.20
CA PRO A 413 -10.55 -9.71 22.72
C PRO A 413 -9.40 -10.69 22.96
N GLY A 414 -8.17 -10.25 22.72
CA GLY A 414 -7.00 -11.10 22.83
C GLY A 414 -5.77 -10.52 22.17
N VAL A 415 -4.66 -11.26 22.28
CA VAL A 415 -3.38 -10.93 21.66
C VAL A 415 -3.19 -11.80 20.42
N TYR A 416 -3.23 -11.18 19.26
CA TYR A 416 -3.09 -11.82 17.95
C TYR A 416 -1.70 -11.49 17.40
N PRO A 417 -0.84 -12.49 17.11
CA PRO A 417 0.46 -12.21 16.53
C PRO A 417 0.31 -11.73 15.08
N TYR A 418 1.13 -10.75 14.70
CA TYR A 418 1.44 -10.50 13.29
C TYR A 418 2.91 -10.79 13.01
N VAL A 419 3.22 -11.26 11.82
CA VAL A 419 4.52 -11.85 11.51
C VAL A 419 4.86 -11.73 10.02
N CYS A 420 6.15 -11.62 9.72
CA CYS A 420 6.68 -11.76 8.37
C CYS A 420 6.97 -13.24 8.13
N THR A 421 6.28 -13.82 7.14
CA THR A 421 6.42 -15.23 6.75
C THR A 421 7.43 -15.42 5.61
N TYR A 422 8.09 -14.35 5.16
CA TYR A 422 9.20 -14.51 4.23
C TYR A 422 10.30 -15.39 4.85
N PRO A 423 10.92 -16.33 4.10
CA PRO A 423 11.74 -17.39 4.69
C PRO A 423 12.86 -16.85 5.59
N GLY A 424 12.90 -17.32 6.84
CA GLY A 424 13.86 -16.92 7.86
C GLY A 424 13.48 -15.70 8.72
N HIS A 425 12.39 -14.99 8.39
CA HIS A 425 12.08 -13.71 9.06
C HIS A 425 11.25 -13.87 10.34
N TRP A 426 10.36 -14.86 10.38
CA TRP A 426 9.30 -14.96 11.40
C TRP A 426 9.80 -15.06 12.84
N ARG A 427 11.04 -15.53 13.08
CA ARG A 427 11.66 -15.62 14.42
C ARG A 427 12.08 -14.28 15.01
N ARG A 428 12.08 -13.22 14.20
CA ARG A 428 12.55 -11.88 14.58
C ARG A 428 11.56 -10.79 14.20
N MET A 429 10.88 -10.96 13.08
CA MET A 429 9.98 -9.99 12.49
C MET A 429 8.53 -10.32 12.81
N TYR A 430 8.13 -10.00 14.04
CA TYR A 430 6.78 -10.19 14.54
C TYR A 430 6.40 -9.04 15.49
N GLY A 431 5.11 -8.96 15.81
CA GLY A 431 4.59 -8.10 16.86
C GLY A 431 3.20 -8.54 17.31
N ALA A 432 2.63 -7.77 18.25
CA ALA A 432 1.37 -8.10 18.90
C ALA A 432 0.24 -7.12 18.49
N LEU A 433 -0.84 -7.66 17.93
CA LEU A 433 -2.10 -6.98 17.75
C LEU A 433 -3.00 -7.25 18.96
N TYR A 434 -3.22 -6.26 19.80
CA TYR A 434 -4.22 -6.29 20.87
C TYR A 434 -5.57 -5.95 20.29
N VAL A 435 -6.50 -6.88 20.45
CA VAL A 435 -7.91 -6.66 20.21
C VAL A 435 -8.54 -6.42 21.57
N VAL A 436 -9.05 -5.22 21.81
CA VAL A 436 -9.61 -4.78 23.11
C VAL A 436 -11.09 -4.44 22.98
N GLU A 437 -11.85 -4.56 24.07
CA GLU A 437 -13.27 -4.20 24.07
C GLU A 437 -13.48 -2.68 24.01
N ASP A 438 -12.64 -1.95 24.73
CA ASP A 438 -12.70 -0.49 24.84
C ASP A 438 -11.35 0.12 24.47
N LEU A 439 -11.27 0.60 23.23
CA LEU A 439 -10.08 1.25 22.71
C LEU A 439 -9.85 2.63 23.33
N ASP A 440 -10.91 3.38 23.64
CA ASP A 440 -10.77 4.71 24.24
C ASP A 440 -10.24 4.60 25.68
N GLY A 441 -10.73 3.61 26.44
CA GLY A 441 -10.18 3.24 27.75
C GLY A 441 -8.70 2.83 27.68
N TYR A 442 -8.33 2.00 26.70
CA TYR A 442 -6.92 1.65 26.47
C TYR A 442 -6.07 2.88 26.15
N LEU A 443 -6.54 3.78 25.29
CA LEU A 443 -5.76 4.96 24.89
C LEU A 443 -5.58 5.96 26.06
N ALA A 444 -6.51 5.98 27.02
CA ALA A 444 -6.43 6.83 28.20
C ALA A 444 -5.42 6.31 29.25
N ASP A 445 -5.35 5.00 29.45
CA ASP A 445 -4.42 4.34 30.38
C ASP A 445 -4.00 2.95 29.87
N PRO A 446 -3.01 2.84 28.98
CA PRO A 446 -2.62 1.57 28.38
C PRO A 446 -2.15 0.52 29.39
N GLU A 447 -1.36 0.93 30.39
CA GLU A 447 -0.79 0.01 31.38
C GLU A 447 -1.87 -0.49 32.34
N GLY A 448 -2.69 0.40 32.89
CA GLY A 448 -3.80 0.03 33.78
C GLY A 448 -4.86 -0.78 33.05
N TYR A 449 -5.18 -0.44 31.81
CA TYR A 449 -6.13 -1.19 30.99
C TYR A 449 -5.65 -2.62 30.75
N LEU A 450 -4.42 -2.83 30.28
CA LEU A 450 -3.90 -4.17 30.00
C LEU A 450 -3.74 -5.00 31.28
N ALA A 451 -3.39 -4.38 32.41
CA ALA A 451 -3.36 -5.05 33.70
C ALA A 451 -4.75 -5.54 34.15
N ALA A 452 -5.81 -4.75 33.89
CA ALA A 452 -7.19 -5.10 34.24
C ALA A 452 -7.84 -6.07 33.25
N ALA A 453 -7.57 -5.93 31.95
CA ALA A 453 -8.23 -6.67 30.87
C ALA A 453 -7.83 -8.16 30.82
N ASN A 454 -6.73 -8.55 31.50
CA ASN A 454 -6.23 -9.93 31.59
C ASN A 454 -6.22 -10.65 30.22
N LEU A 455 -5.46 -10.12 29.26
CA LEU A 455 -5.33 -10.68 27.92
C LEU A 455 -4.07 -11.58 27.84
N PRO A 456 -4.19 -12.91 28.02
CA PRO A 456 -3.02 -13.78 28.08
C PRO A 456 -2.32 -13.86 26.71
N VAL A 457 -1.01 -13.66 26.72
CA VAL A 457 -0.14 -13.87 25.56
C VAL A 457 0.08 -15.37 25.36
N ARG A 458 -0.45 -15.93 24.27
CA ARG A 458 -0.40 -17.37 23.98
C ARG A 458 0.82 -17.81 23.18
N ASP A 459 1.48 -16.87 22.49
CA ASP A 459 2.67 -17.13 21.68
C ASP A 459 3.93 -16.82 22.49
N ASP A 460 4.82 -17.80 22.66
CA ASP A 460 6.02 -17.65 23.49
C ASP A 460 6.94 -16.51 23.04
N LEU A 461 7.08 -16.31 21.72
CA LEU A 461 7.87 -15.22 21.15
C LEU A 461 7.31 -13.83 21.49
N LEU A 462 6.01 -13.71 21.82
CA LEU A 462 5.42 -12.44 22.24
C LEU A 462 5.54 -12.19 23.75
N LYS A 463 5.99 -13.16 24.54
CA LYS A 463 6.17 -13.00 26.00
C LYS A 463 7.39 -12.14 26.31
N ASP A 464 8.42 -12.17 25.45
CA ASP A 464 9.61 -11.34 25.59
C ASP A 464 9.36 -9.91 25.08
N ARG A 465 9.00 -9.04 26.04
CA ARG A 465 8.76 -7.60 25.83
C ARG A 465 9.93 -6.73 26.25
N ARG A 466 11.15 -7.29 26.33
CA ARG A 466 12.32 -6.48 26.64
C ARG A 466 12.41 -5.30 25.65
N PRO A 467 12.61 -4.07 26.16
CA PRO A 467 12.77 -2.91 25.29
C PRO A 467 14.00 -3.13 24.42
N ARG A 468 13.95 -2.59 23.20
CA ARG A 468 15.12 -2.59 22.33
C ARG A 468 16.11 -1.55 22.80
N THR A 469 17.34 -1.96 23.08
CA THR A 469 18.47 -1.07 23.29
C THR A 469 19.28 -1.02 22.00
N GLU A 470 19.36 0.15 21.35
CA GLU A 470 20.26 0.35 20.21
C GLU A 470 21.68 0.49 20.73
N TRP A 471 22.32 -0.65 20.99
CA TRP A 471 23.70 -0.71 21.46
C TRP A 471 24.63 -0.10 20.41
N ASN A 472 25.49 0.82 20.84
CA ASN A 472 26.65 1.24 20.06
C ASN A 472 27.91 0.51 20.55
N PHE A 473 29.00 0.64 19.79
CA PHE A 473 30.25 -0.04 20.13
C PHE A 473 30.83 0.42 21.48
N ASP A 474 30.81 1.72 21.75
CA ASP A 474 31.38 2.30 22.97
C ASP A 474 30.61 1.86 24.22
N ASP A 475 29.30 1.63 24.08
CA ASP A 475 28.49 1.09 25.16
C ASP A 475 29.06 -0.22 25.66
N LEU A 476 29.54 -1.10 24.76
CA LEU A 476 29.94 -2.48 25.07
C LEU A 476 31.47 -2.69 25.14
N ALA A 477 32.25 -1.79 24.55
CA ALA A 477 33.71 -1.93 24.42
C ALA A 477 34.41 -2.09 25.77
N ALA A 478 34.00 -1.33 26.80
CA ALA A 478 34.57 -1.42 28.14
C ALA A 478 34.36 -2.80 28.80
N SER A 479 33.35 -3.57 28.38
CA SER A 479 33.10 -4.93 28.87
C SER A 479 33.99 -5.99 28.23
N LEU A 480 34.78 -5.63 27.21
CA LEU A 480 35.73 -6.56 26.57
C LEU A 480 36.95 -6.86 27.45
N ASP A 481 37.41 -5.89 28.24
CA ASP A 481 38.59 -6.05 29.10
C ASP A 481 38.35 -7.12 30.17
N SER A 482 37.12 -7.19 30.70
CA SER A 482 36.69 -8.18 31.71
C SER A 482 36.06 -9.44 31.11
N LEU A 483 36.11 -9.60 29.78
CA LEU A 483 35.48 -10.73 29.08
C LEU A 483 36.09 -12.08 29.53
N MET A 484 37.40 -12.13 29.76
CA MET A 484 38.10 -13.34 30.25
C MET A 484 38.13 -13.47 31.78
N GLU A 485 37.95 -12.37 32.51
CA GLU A 485 38.10 -12.33 33.97
C GLU A 485 36.88 -12.90 34.72
N LEU A 486 35.69 -12.62 34.22
CA LEU A 486 34.43 -12.81 34.95
C LEU A 486 33.83 -14.23 34.85
N GLY A 487 34.45 -15.16 34.11
CA GLY A 487 33.95 -16.52 33.92
C GLY A 487 32.59 -16.56 33.21
N ARG A 488 32.61 -16.57 31.88
CA ARG A 488 31.38 -16.44 31.06
C ARG A 488 30.51 -17.69 31.07
N SER A 489 29.22 -17.56 30.80
CA SER A 489 28.29 -18.70 30.78
C SER A 489 28.18 -19.32 29.39
N TYR A 490 28.72 -20.54 29.23
CA TYR A 490 28.55 -21.33 28.00
C TYR A 490 27.07 -21.56 27.66
N GLY A 491 26.27 -21.93 28.67
CA GLY A 491 24.85 -22.23 28.49
C GLY A 491 24.06 -21.00 28.02
N ASN A 492 24.30 -19.85 28.67
CA ASN A 492 23.65 -18.60 28.30
C ASN A 492 24.09 -18.14 26.91
N GLY A 493 25.39 -18.16 26.61
CA GLY A 493 25.90 -17.78 25.29
C GLY A 493 25.35 -18.63 24.15
N LYS A 494 25.23 -19.95 24.36
CA LYS A 494 24.59 -20.87 23.41
C LYS A 494 23.09 -20.55 23.22
N GLN A 495 22.39 -20.22 24.29
CA GLN A 495 20.98 -19.81 24.21
C GLN A 495 20.83 -18.49 23.45
N MET A 496 21.66 -17.49 23.76
CA MET A 496 21.64 -16.19 23.09
C MET A 496 21.98 -16.29 21.61
N PHE A 497 22.81 -17.26 21.20
CA PHE A 497 23.08 -17.53 19.79
C PHE A 497 21.81 -17.96 19.02
N THR A 498 20.85 -18.57 19.72
CA THR A 498 19.54 -18.92 19.17
C THR A 498 18.57 -17.75 19.26
N VAL A 499 18.49 -17.06 20.41
CA VAL A 499 17.59 -15.92 20.64
C VAL A 499 17.89 -14.75 19.73
N ALA A 500 19.17 -14.43 19.50
CA ALA A 500 19.61 -13.43 18.54
C ALA A 500 19.49 -13.89 17.07
N ASN A 501 18.97 -15.11 16.84
CA ASN A 501 18.77 -15.72 15.53
C ASN A 501 20.05 -15.97 14.71
N CYS A 502 21.22 -16.02 15.35
CA CYS A 502 22.50 -16.29 14.66
C CYS A 502 22.51 -17.68 13.99
N VAL A 503 21.84 -18.66 14.61
CA VAL A 503 21.66 -20.03 14.08
C VAL A 503 21.00 -20.09 12.70
N ALA A 504 20.20 -19.09 12.33
CA ALA A 504 19.52 -19.08 11.03
C ALA A 504 20.51 -19.02 9.87
N CYS A 505 21.67 -18.37 10.08
CA CYS A 505 22.65 -18.14 9.02
C CYS A 505 24.03 -18.75 9.30
N HIS A 506 24.44 -18.84 10.56
CA HIS A 506 25.80 -19.23 10.93
C HIS A 506 25.86 -20.62 11.56
N LYS A 507 26.80 -21.43 11.05
CA LYS A 507 27.12 -22.72 11.63
C LYS A 507 28.13 -22.52 12.76
N LEU A 508 27.89 -23.19 13.88
CA LEU A 508 28.83 -23.29 14.99
C LEU A 508 28.73 -24.68 15.59
N ASN A 509 29.68 -25.54 15.21
CA ASN A 509 29.67 -26.97 15.49
C ASN A 509 28.38 -27.64 14.95
N ASP A 510 27.58 -28.24 15.83
CA ASP A 510 26.34 -28.94 15.48
C ASP A 510 25.12 -28.01 15.40
N ALA A 511 25.30 -26.70 15.64
CA ALA A 511 24.22 -25.72 15.60
C ALA A 511 24.27 -24.85 14.32
N GLY A 512 23.08 -24.51 13.81
CA GLY A 512 22.89 -23.51 12.75
C GLY A 512 23.09 -24.01 11.31
N GLN A 513 23.08 -23.05 10.37
CA GLN A 513 23.13 -23.29 8.91
C GLN A 513 24.39 -22.71 8.26
N SER A 514 24.69 -23.11 7.02
CA SER A 514 25.88 -22.63 6.28
C SER A 514 25.52 -21.58 5.21
N ILE A 515 24.84 -20.52 5.63
CA ILE A 515 24.50 -19.38 4.77
C ILE A 515 25.56 -18.29 4.88
N GLY A 516 25.94 -17.94 6.11
CA GLY A 516 27.08 -17.09 6.43
C GLY A 516 28.36 -17.89 6.72
N PRO A 517 29.44 -17.21 7.15
CA PRO A 517 30.66 -17.86 7.61
C PRO A 517 30.43 -18.95 8.66
N ASP A 518 31.16 -20.06 8.54
CA ASP A 518 31.24 -21.11 9.55
C ASP A 518 32.07 -20.61 10.75
N LEU A 519 31.39 -20.27 11.84
CA LEU A 519 32.01 -19.66 13.01
C LEU A 519 32.87 -20.65 13.80
N ALA A 520 32.73 -21.96 13.57
CA ALA A 520 33.63 -22.95 14.18
C ALA A 520 35.04 -22.88 13.55
N LYS A 521 35.15 -22.25 12.37
CA LYS A 521 36.40 -22.04 11.61
C LYS A 521 36.83 -20.58 11.60
N LEU A 522 36.37 -19.78 12.57
CA LEU A 522 36.77 -18.39 12.70
C LEU A 522 38.31 -18.28 12.76
N ASP A 523 38.91 -17.42 11.96
CA ASP A 523 40.37 -17.22 11.91
C ASP A 523 40.89 -16.63 13.25
N ASP A 524 42.03 -17.13 13.76
CA ASP A 524 42.65 -16.70 15.04
C ASP A 524 43.02 -15.20 15.06
N LYS A 525 43.07 -14.55 13.88
CA LYS A 525 43.30 -13.11 13.77
C LYS A 525 42.15 -12.26 14.29
N PHE A 526 40.91 -12.75 14.23
CA PHE A 526 39.75 -12.02 14.73
C PHE A 526 39.78 -11.97 16.25
N LYS A 527 39.91 -10.76 16.80
CA LYS A 527 39.87 -10.54 18.25
C LYS A 527 38.42 -10.31 18.70
N PRO A 528 38.12 -10.45 20.00
CA PRO A 528 36.76 -10.22 20.51
C PRO A 528 36.17 -8.87 20.10
N VAL A 529 37.01 -7.84 20.04
CA VAL A 529 36.62 -6.49 19.58
C VAL A 529 36.16 -6.46 18.12
N ASP A 530 36.80 -7.23 17.24
CA ASP A 530 36.45 -7.30 15.83
C ASP A 530 35.11 -8.03 15.66
N ILE A 531 34.95 -9.15 16.37
CA ILE A 531 33.70 -9.93 16.36
C ILE A 531 32.53 -9.08 16.86
N LEU A 532 32.72 -8.33 17.95
CA LEU A 532 31.69 -7.44 18.48
C LEU A 532 31.29 -6.36 17.45
N ARG A 533 32.25 -5.79 16.72
CA ARG A 533 31.96 -4.81 15.65
C ARG A 533 31.13 -5.43 14.53
N GLU A 534 31.49 -6.63 14.07
CA GLU A 534 30.74 -7.34 13.03
C GLU A 534 29.31 -7.71 13.50
N MET A 535 29.13 -7.97 14.80
CA MET A 535 27.80 -8.25 15.38
C MET A 535 26.92 -6.99 15.50
N LEU A 536 27.51 -5.83 15.81
CA LEU A 536 26.80 -4.56 15.98
C LEU A 536 26.52 -3.85 14.66
N ASP A 537 27.49 -3.88 13.74
CA ASP A 537 27.44 -3.18 12.46
C ASP A 537 27.89 -4.10 11.31
N PRO A 538 27.07 -5.10 10.94
CA PRO A 538 27.41 -6.09 9.92
C PRO A 538 27.56 -5.50 8.52
N SER A 539 27.07 -4.27 8.28
CA SER A 539 27.18 -3.54 7.02
C SER A 539 28.50 -2.75 6.92
N ALA A 540 29.23 -2.53 8.02
CA ALA A 540 30.49 -1.80 8.03
C ALA A 540 31.58 -2.45 7.14
N ARG A 541 31.60 -3.79 7.10
CA ARG A 541 32.54 -4.56 6.27
C ARG A 541 31.93 -5.86 5.80
N ILE A 542 31.52 -5.89 4.53
CA ILE A 542 30.92 -7.08 3.94
C ILE A 542 32.01 -7.92 3.25
N ASN A 543 32.12 -9.18 3.63
CA ASN A 543 33.02 -10.12 2.95
C ASN A 543 32.52 -10.39 1.54
N GLU A 544 33.42 -10.36 0.53
CA GLU A 544 33.06 -10.50 -0.88
C GLU A 544 32.26 -11.76 -1.21
N LYS A 545 32.47 -12.86 -0.49
CA LYS A 545 31.71 -14.11 -0.69
C LYS A 545 30.23 -13.98 -0.34
N PHE A 546 29.88 -13.04 0.54
CA PHE A 546 28.52 -12.77 1.00
C PHE A 546 28.03 -11.38 0.57
N GLN A 547 28.71 -10.76 -0.41
CA GLN A 547 28.36 -9.45 -0.92
C GLN A 547 27.06 -9.53 -1.73
N THR A 548 26.05 -8.80 -1.26
CA THR A 548 24.81 -8.58 -2.01
C THR A 548 25.05 -7.55 -3.10
N TYR A 549 24.45 -7.77 -4.27
CA TYR A 549 24.48 -6.85 -5.40
C TYR A 549 23.07 -6.40 -5.75
N VAL A 550 22.95 -5.15 -6.18
CA VAL A 550 21.75 -4.59 -6.80
C VAL A 550 22.01 -4.53 -8.30
N PHE A 551 21.15 -5.19 -9.07
CA PHE A 551 21.14 -5.19 -10.53
C PHE A 551 19.93 -4.42 -11.00
N VAL A 552 20.13 -3.53 -11.97
CA VAL A 552 19.06 -2.89 -12.74
C VAL A 552 19.18 -3.43 -14.15
N THR A 553 18.12 -4.04 -14.66
CA THR A 553 18.06 -4.51 -16.04
C THR A 553 17.72 -3.36 -16.99
N ASP A 554 18.00 -3.54 -18.28
CA ASP A 554 17.55 -2.64 -19.36
C ASP A 554 16.01 -2.46 -19.40
N GLU A 555 15.25 -3.47 -18.96
CA GLU A 555 13.80 -3.41 -18.74
C GLU A 555 13.37 -2.64 -17.47
N GLY A 556 14.32 -2.07 -16.72
CA GLY A 556 14.07 -1.31 -15.49
C GLY A 556 13.77 -2.18 -14.27
N LYS A 557 13.95 -3.51 -14.34
CA LYS A 557 13.73 -4.41 -13.21
C LYS A 557 14.91 -4.30 -12.24
N VAL A 558 14.61 -4.12 -10.96
CA VAL A 558 15.60 -4.15 -9.88
C VAL A 558 15.64 -5.54 -9.26
N ILE A 559 16.82 -6.15 -9.21
CA ILE A 559 17.05 -7.46 -8.59
C ILE A 559 18.15 -7.29 -7.55
N THR A 560 17.88 -7.65 -6.31
CA THR A 560 18.85 -7.56 -5.21
C THR A 560 19.13 -8.95 -4.66
N GLY A 561 20.40 -9.39 -4.69
CA GLY A 561 20.74 -10.73 -4.22
C GLY A 561 22.23 -11.06 -4.26
N LEU A 562 22.55 -12.29 -3.82
CA LEU A 562 23.89 -12.85 -3.82
C LEU A 562 24.21 -13.50 -5.17
N ILE A 563 25.43 -13.31 -5.66
CA ILE A 563 25.90 -14.00 -6.87
C ILE A 563 26.34 -15.41 -6.49
N LEU A 564 25.70 -16.41 -7.09
CA LEU A 564 26.05 -17.81 -6.91
C LEU A 564 27.07 -18.28 -7.93
N GLU A 565 26.94 -17.82 -9.17
CA GLU A 565 27.76 -18.22 -10.30
C GLU A 565 27.81 -17.08 -11.31
N GLU A 566 28.97 -16.86 -11.93
CA GLU A 566 29.14 -15.87 -12.98
C GLU A 566 29.97 -16.48 -14.12
N THR A 567 29.43 -16.43 -15.34
CA THR A 567 30.10 -16.85 -16.58
C THR A 567 30.44 -15.60 -17.43
N PRO A 568 31.10 -15.74 -18.59
CA PRO A 568 31.30 -14.60 -19.49
C PRO A 568 30.00 -13.90 -19.90
N ASP A 569 28.91 -14.65 -20.05
CA ASP A 569 27.65 -14.14 -20.60
C ASP A 569 26.53 -13.96 -19.56
N THR A 570 26.60 -14.64 -18.41
CA THR A 570 25.49 -14.68 -17.43
C THR A 570 25.95 -14.50 -15.99
N VAL A 571 25.04 -13.98 -15.16
CA VAL A 571 25.17 -13.92 -13.70
C VAL A 571 23.97 -14.64 -13.08
N LYS A 572 24.21 -15.63 -12.21
CA LYS A 572 23.17 -16.30 -11.43
C LYS A 572 23.07 -15.66 -10.05
N VAL A 573 21.90 -15.14 -9.73
CA VAL A 573 21.62 -14.38 -8.51
C VAL A 573 20.55 -15.08 -7.67
N ILE A 574 20.73 -15.12 -6.36
CA ILE A 574 19.71 -15.58 -5.42
C ILE A 574 19.33 -14.45 -4.46
N GLU A 575 18.04 -14.10 -4.41
CA GLU A 575 17.55 -12.98 -3.60
C GLU A 575 17.53 -13.33 -2.11
N ASN A 576 17.07 -14.53 -1.77
CA ASN A 576 17.11 -15.05 -0.41
C ASN A 576 17.71 -16.47 -0.41
N PRO A 577 18.93 -16.67 0.11
CA PRO A 577 19.57 -17.99 0.15
C PRO A 577 18.86 -18.97 1.11
N LEU A 578 17.96 -18.50 1.98
CA LEU A 578 17.09 -19.35 2.80
C LEU A 578 15.86 -19.85 2.03
N ALA A 579 15.49 -19.17 0.95
CA ALA A 579 14.48 -19.66 0.02
C ALA A 579 15.17 -20.59 -0.98
N LYS A 580 14.75 -21.86 -1.10
CA LYS A 580 15.27 -22.76 -2.16
C LYS A 580 14.59 -22.48 -3.50
N THR A 581 14.68 -21.24 -3.95
CA THR A 581 14.20 -20.80 -5.26
C THR A 581 15.26 -21.08 -6.32
N GLN A 582 14.82 -21.24 -7.58
CA GLN A 582 15.78 -21.26 -8.68
C GLN A 582 16.50 -19.91 -8.74
N PRO A 583 17.83 -19.88 -8.87
CA PRO A 583 18.57 -18.65 -9.06
C PRO A 583 18.08 -17.92 -10.30
N ILE A 584 17.94 -16.60 -10.20
CA ILE A 584 17.63 -15.74 -11.35
C ILE A 584 18.87 -15.72 -12.24
N VAL A 585 18.70 -16.08 -13.50
CA VAL A 585 19.79 -16.01 -14.50
C VAL A 585 19.64 -14.71 -15.26
N LEU A 586 20.61 -13.80 -15.12
CA LEU A 586 20.67 -12.54 -15.84
C LEU A 586 21.72 -12.64 -16.95
N LYS A 587 21.36 -12.31 -18.19
CA LYS A 587 22.38 -12.10 -19.22
C LYS A 587 23.06 -10.78 -18.95
N LYS A 588 24.39 -10.73 -19.05
CA LYS A 588 25.14 -9.48 -18.80
C LYS A 588 24.80 -8.37 -19.79
N SER A 589 24.36 -8.73 -20.99
CA SER A 589 23.87 -7.79 -22.00
C SER A 589 22.56 -7.10 -21.60
N GLU A 590 21.79 -7.68 -20.68
CA GLU A 590 20.49 -7.17 -20.20
C GLU A 590 20.66 -6.38 -18.88
N ILE A 591 21.89 -6.26 -18.35
CA ILE A 591 22.18 -5.52 -17.11
C ILE A 591 22.59 -4.09 -17.48
N ASP A 592 21.72 -3.13 -17.18
CA ASP A 592 22.00 -1.70 -17.32
C ASP A 592 22.96 -1.20 -16.23
N SER A 593 22.73 -1.59 -14.97
CA SER A 593 23.67 -1.27 -13.89
C SER A 593 23.81 -2.39 -12.85
N ARG A 594 25.00 -2.48 -12.26
CA ARG A 594 25.35 -3.40 -11.17
C ARG A 594 26.09 -2.63 -10.09
N GLN A 595 25.63 -2.74 -8.86
CA GLN A 595 26.26 -2.07 -7.72
C GLN A 595 26.40 -3.04 -6.54
N LYS A 596 27.49 -2.92 -5.78
CA LYS A 596 27.62 -3.59 -4.49
C LYS A 596 26.62 -2.93 -3.52
N SER A 597 25.76 -3.72 -2.89
CA SER A 597 24.88 -3.23 -1.83
C SER A 597 25.75 -2.75 -0.65
N PRO A 598 25.52 -1.55 -0.09
CA PRO A 598 26.16 -1.13 1.14
C PRO A 598 25.61 -1.87 2.37
N VAL A 599 24.53 -2.64 2.20
CA VAL A 599 23.80 -3.32 3.27
C VAL A 599 24.08 -4.82 3.25
N SER A 600 24.43 -5.36 4.42
CA SER A 600 24.65 -6.79 4.64
C SER A 600 23.34 -7.58 4.68
N ILE A 601 23.41 -8.87 4.32
CA ILE A 601 22.31 -9.81 4.56
C ILE A 601 22.20 -10.20 6.04
N MET A 602 23.28 -10.03 6.81
CA MET A 602 23.24 -10.16 8.26
C MET A 602 22.53 -8.93 8.84
N PRO A 603 21.40 -9.09 9.54
CA PRO A 603 20.58 -7.95 9.98
C PRO A 603 21.29 -7.11 11.04
N LYS A 604 20.98 -5.82 11.08
CA LYS A 604 21.36 -4.93 12.18
C LYS A 604 20.47 -5.16 13.41
N GLY A 605 21.01 -4.79 14.57
CA GLY A 605 20.28 -4.78 15.85
C GLY A 605 20.06 -6.17 16.44
N LEU A 606 20.85 -7.18 16.03
CA LEU A 606 20.73 -8.57 16.50
C LEU A 606 20.77 -8.67 18.04
N LEU A 607 21.43 -7.71 18.66
CA LEU A 607 21.66 -7.60 20.09
C LEU A 607 20.61 -6.74 20.82
N ASP A 608 19.68 -6.10 20.12
CA ASP A 608 18.81 -5.06 20.70
C ASP A 608 17.94 -5.55 21.86
N LYS A 609 17.56 -6.84 21.86
CA LYS A 609 16.76 -7.44 22.95
C LYS A 609 17.61 -8.08 24.06
N LEU A 610 18.92 -8.09 23.91
CA LEU A 610 19.84 -8.70 24.86
C LEU A 610 20.36 -7.64 25.85
N THR A 611 20.51 -8.05 27.10
CA THR A 611 21.26 -7.30 28.10
C THR A 611 22.75 -7.34 27.80
N ARG A 612 23.50 -6.39 28.36
CA ARG A 612 24.96 -6.34 28.26
C ARG A 612 25.64 -7.67 28.60
N GLU A 613 25.25 -8.32 29.70
CA GLU A 613 25.85 -9.59 30.12
C GLU A 613 25.51 -10.74 29.17
N GLU A 614 24.28 -10.81 28.66
CA GLU A 614 23.87 -11.77 27.63
C GLU A 614 24.67 -11.58 26.33
N ILE A 615 24.96 -10.33 25.96
CA ILE A 615 25.81 -10.03 24.80
C ILE A 615 27.25 -10.50 25.03
N MET A 616 27.79 -10.29 26.23
CA MET A 616 29.14 -10.77 26.57
C MET A 616 29.21 -12.31 26.60
N ASP A 617 28.19 -12.99 27.10
CA ASP A 617 28.12 -14.46 27.06
C ASP A 617 27.99 -14.98 25.62
N LEU A 618 27.19 -14.32 24.78
CA LEU A 618 27.09 -14.62 23.35
C LEU A 618 28.43 -14.43 22.63
N LEU A 619 29.10 -13.29 22.87
CA LEU A 619 30.40 -13.00 22.32
C LEU A 619 31.43 -14.04 22.75
N ALA A 620 31.45 -14.41 24.04
CA ALA A 620 32.33 -15.45 24.56
C ALA A 620 32.07 -16.82 23.90
N TYR A 621 30.81 -17.14 23.63
CA TYR A 621 30.43 -18.36 22.91
C TYR A 621 30.95 -18.41 21.46
N VAL A 622 30.90 -17.29 20.74
CA VAL A 622 31.46 -17.19 19.39
C VAL A 622 33.00 -17.20 19.43
N VAL A 623 33.62 -16.45 20.33
CA VAL A 623 35.09 -16.40 20.53
C VAL A 623 35.64 -17.80 20.84
N ALA A 624 34.98 -18.54 21.72
CA ALA A 624 35.35 -19.90 22.09
C ALA A 624 35.05 -20.94 20.97
N ARG A 625 34.51 -20.52 19.82
CA ARG A 625 34.07 -21.41 18.73
C ARG A 625 33.10 -22.49 19.24
N GLY A 626 32.26 -22.15 20.21
CA GLY A 626 31.32 -23.06 20.86
C GLY A 626 31.96 -24.20 21.66
N GLN A 627 33.25 -24.12 22.02
CA GLN A 627 33.96 -25.16 22.78
C GLN A 627 33.71 -25.01 24.28
N ALA A 628 32.86 -25.89 24.85
CA ALA A 628 32.45 -25.80 26.27
C ALA A 628 33.59 -25.83 27.31
N LYS A 629 34.78 -26.30 26.93
CA LYS A 629 35.97 -26.38 27.82
C LYS A 629 36.94 -25.21 27.65
N HIS A 630 36.59 -24.18 26.88
CA HIS A 630 37.45 -23.04 26.64
C HIS A 630 37.71 -22.24 27.93
N ALA A 631 38.92 -21.67 28.06
CA ALA A 631 39.37 -20.98 29.27
C ALA A 631 38.50 -19.76 29.65
N ILE A 632 37.84 -19.14 28.67
CA ILE A 632 36.94 -17.98 28.85
C ILE A 632 35.77 -18.25 29.82
N TYR A 633 35.43 -19.52 30.06
CA TYR A 633 34.36 -19.94 30.97
C TYR A 633 34.86 -20.27 32.37
N GLN A 634 36.18 -20.32 32.59
CA GLN A 634 36.75 -20.86 33.83
C GLN A 634 37.01 -19.79 34.90
N GLY A 635 36.97 -18.50 34.55
CA GLY A 635 37.24 -17.37 35.46
C GLY A 635 38.68 -17.35 35.99
N HIS A 636 39.26 -16.18 36.22
CA HIS A 636 40.55 -16.11 36.91
C HIS A 636 40.33 -16.31 38.42
N HIS A 637 40.48 -17.54 38.90
CA HIS A 637 40.68 -17.81 40.33
C HIS A 637 42.12 -17.46 40.71
N ASP A 638 42.39 -16.18 40.96
CA ASP A 638 43.64 -15.77 41.59
C ASP A 638 43.57 -16.09 43.10
N HIS A 639 43.92 -17.34 43.45
CA HIS A 639 44.23 -17.71 44.83
C HIS A 639 45.64 -17.19 45.17
N GLY A 640 45.75 -15.88 45.37
CA GLY A 640 46.94 -15.20 45.88
C GLY A 640 46.84 -14.92 47.38
N HIS A 641 46.67 -15.94 48.22
CA HIS A 641 47.06 -15.83 49.62
C HIS A 641 48.58 -15.95 49.70
N ASN A 642 49.27 -14.82 49.93
CA ASN A 642 50.62 -14.83 50.47
C ASN A 642 50.59 -14.36 51.93
N HIS A 643 51.14 -15.23 52.77
CA HIS A 643 51.37 -15.10 54.20
C HIS A 643 52.31 -13.95 54.57
#